data_AF-A0A8J3P8S8-F1
#
_entry.id   AF-A0A8J3P8S8-F1
#
_cell.length_a   1.000
_cell.length_b   1.000
_cell.length_c   1.000
_cell.angle_alpha   90.00
_cell.angle_beta   90.00
_cell.angle_gamma   90.00
#
_symmetry.space_group_name_H-M   'P 1'
#
loop_
_entity.id
_entity.type
_entity.pdbx_description
1 polymer ?
#
loop_
_entity_poly.entity_id
_entity_poly.type
_entity_poly.pdbx_seq_one_letter_code
_entity_poly.pdbx_strand_id
1 'polypeptide(L)'
;MRGRASRAGLAALVGVAAACGGVIAGGSPAWAGHQVTATYAATGGEQVWTVPAGVTSVHVVVVGARGGGGDGSGEDGRPGARVEADLAIPAGVTRLWVEVGEPGGDGGDGAFPGFGGGGEGGAGAPFNGGAGGGASDIRTCSLGSPCDSAASRLVVAGGGGGGGGGCFAASCAPSGDGGDGTATGAGSGGLPFGPLGLVGFPGGYAVGGVGALAPGTSGGGGGGGGGGWYGGGGGSSGGAPPVPLIAGFDGGNGGSGASHTTAGASNVSITETADDASITISYQVRDTTLSYLGATSGPVGAPANLRARLTYTGGAPIPGATVQFTLAGTPGCDAVTDAAGEAACAVTPQAPAGARTLTASYAGDNTRHASSVSTSYEVKRKPTTLTWTGDVTGDYHDPVTLAAKLTLTDTGAALPGEPVTLALNAAESCDAVTGGDGVASCTVVPQETPGPYPATADYAGDEVHLPSTATAAFTVTQEQTRLAYTGDPNVANDEPARLAARLTEGSAPPLPGDGAPVAGAPVTLTLGSGPAAQSCSAHTDDTGTAACVIADVAQPLDADGRLPASAAYPGSAFYEPGRAGTTVGLQHETGRAYGLSGRLKVLVGSATPPPAPDTGAVRTADPSTTGTPCTATVNVLVLRAAALCANVTTRTAPGGSTATATVASVDLGLPGLPAIALRDVRTTSVTDCAGSTGAVTVGQLLVGGVPVAVTTGPNSTVAIPGVPGAKIVFNEQLPVDGGLTVNGVHIVVPPTLGVSADLVLASATSDIHHCR
;
A
#
# COMPACT_ATOMS: atom_id res chain seq x y z
N MET A 1 64.01 -15.01 -24.22
CA MET A 1 63.19 -14.93 -23.00
C MET A 1 61.73 -14.94 -23.37
N ARG A 2 60.91 -15.69 -22.61
CA ARG A 2 59.45 -15.89 -22.71
C ARG A 2 58.95 -16.74 -23.88
N GLY A 3 58.11 -17.72 -23.55
CA GLY A 3 57.26 -18.45 -24.48
C GLY A 3 56.27 -19.32 -23.73
N ARG A 4 54.99 -18.92 -23.72
CA ARG A 4 53.84 -19.67 -23.23
C ARG A 4 53.07 -20.20 -24.45
N ALA A 5 52.45 -21.37 -24.25
CA ALA A 5 51.25 -21.93 -24.91
C ALA A 5 51.35 -22.51 -26.34
N SER A 6 50.82 -23.74 -26.53
CA SER A 6 49.65 -24.01 -27.39
C SER A 6 49.08 -25.43 -27.20
N ARG A 7 47.80 -25.60 -27.57
CA ARG A 7 46.95 -26.80 -27.53
C ARG A 7 47.05 -27.61 -28.83
N ALA A 8 46.78 -28.92 -28.78
CA ALA A 8 46.11 -29.81 -29.78
C ALA A 8 46.36 -31.27 -29.31
N GLY A 9 45.54 -32.31 -29.48
CA GLY A 9 44.45 -32.59 -30.41
C GLY A 9 44.74 -33.91 -31.15
N LEU A 10 43.86 -34.92 -30.97
CA LEU A 10 43.49 -36.02 -31.89
C LEU A 10 44.29 -37.34 -32.04
N ALA A 11 43.48 -38.40 -32.26
CA ALA A 11 43.67 -39.73 -32.88
C ALA A 11 44.31 -40.87 -32.01
N ALA A 12 43.62 -41.97 -31.64
CA ALA A 12 42.81 -43.00 -32.33
C ALA A 12 43.64 -44.12 -32.99
N LEU A 13 43.53 -45.36 -32.45
CA LEU A 13 43.65 -46.66 -33.14
C LEU A 13 43.12 -47.78 -32.21
N VAL A 14 41.93 -48.32 -32.50
CA VAL A 14 41.64 -49.67 -33.06
C VAL A 14 41.90 -50.83 -32.11
N GLY A 15 40.80 -51.48 -31.71
CA GLY A 15 40.76 -52.81 -31.11
C GLY A 15 39.38 -53.43 -31.33
N VAL A 16 39.22 -54.10 -32.47
CA VAL A 16 38.05 -54.91 -32.82
C VAL A 16 38.13 -56.24 -32.05
N ALA A 17 37.12 -56.53 -31.23
CA ALA A 17 36.82 -57.88 -30.78
C ALA A 17 35.30 -58.09 -30.90
N ALA A 18 34.92 -58.89 -31.89
CA ALA A 18 33.57 -59.36 -32.08
C ALA A 18 33.23 -60.41 -31.00
N ALA A 19 32.17 -60.17 -30.24
CA ALA A 19 31.47 -61.19 -29.46
C ALA A 19 29.98 -61.06 -29.74
N CYS A 20 29.42 -62.16 -30.23
CA CYS A 20 28.04 -62.31 -30.68
C CYS A 20 27.01 -61.88 -29.63
N GLY A 21 25.93 -61.26 -30.12
CA GLY A 21 24.79 -60.85 -29.32
C GLY A 21 24.11 -62.04 -28.63
N GLY A 22 24.19 -62.04 -27.30
CA GLY A 22 23.18 -62.64 -26.45
C GLY A 22 22.13 -61.57 -26.16
N VAL A 23 20.99 -61.65 -26.84
CA VAL A 23 19.78 -60.96 -26.40
C VAL A 23 19.37 -61.62 -25.09
N ILE A 24 19.75 -61.02 -23.97
CA ILE A 24 19.11 -61.33 -22.70
C ILE A 24 17.74 -60.70 -22.83
N ALA A 25 16.73 -61.53 -23.14
CA ALA A 25 15.34 -61.17 -22.96
C ALA A 25 15.16 -60.85 -21.47
N GLY A 26 15.25 -59.57 -21.12
CA GLY A 26 14.84 -59.08 -19.83
C GLY A 26 13.36 -59.39 -19.69
N GLY A 27 13.04 -60.40 -18.87
CA GLY A 27 11.69 -60.61 -18.41
C GLY A 27 11.18 -59.27 -17.88
N SER A 28 10.05 -58.82 -18.42
CA SER A 28 9.37 -57.62 -17.94
C SER A 28 9.24 -57.75 -16.42
N PRO A 29 9.65 -56.74 -15.62
CA PRO A 29 9.40 -56.79 -14.19
C PRO A 29 7.89 -56.94 -14.01
N ALA A 30 7.47 -57.99 -13.31
CA ALA A 30 6.08 -58.18 -12.92
C ALA A 30 5.69 -56.97 -12.08
N TRP A 31 4.97 -56.04 -12.68
CA TRP A 31 4.42 -54.90 -11.97
C TRP A 31 3.40 -55.41 -10.97
N ALA A 32 3.46 -54.87 -9.75
CA ALA A 32 2.41 -55.05 -8.76
C ALA A 32 1.16 -54.28 -9.22
N GLY A 33 0.53 -54.74 -10.31
CA GLY A 33 -0.75 -54.22 -10.78
C GLY A 33 -1.83 -54.59 -9.77
N HIS A 34 -2.73 -53.65 -9.50
CA HIS A 34 -3.96 -53.99 -8.81
C HIS A 34 -4.91 -54.60 -9.84
N GLN A 35 -5.40 -55.81 -9.56
CA GLN A 35 -6.36 -56.50 -10.40
C GLN A 35 -7.77 -56.10 -9.96
N VAL A 36 -8.55 -55.55 -10.88
CA VAL A 36 -9.98 -55.31 -10.68
C VAL A 36 -10.75 -56.50 -11.23
N THR A 37 -11.69 -57.04 -10.45
CA THR A 37 -12.42 -58.27 -10.76
C THR A 37 -13.93 -58.06 -10.61
N ALA A 38 -14.71 -58.62 -11.54
CA ALA A 38 -16.16 -58.71 -11.48
C ALA A 38 -16.58 -60.17 -11.66
N THR A 39 -17.43 -60.68 -10.77
CA THR A 39 -17.93 -62.07 -10.81
C THR A 39 -19.45 -62.08 -10.94
N TYR A 40 -19.93 -62.93 -11.85
CA TYR A 40 -21.32 -63.10 -12.22
C TYR A 40 -21.75 -64.54 -11.90
N ALA A 41 -22.90 -64.68 -11.24
CA ALA A 41 -23.55 -65.97 -10.98
C ALA A 41 -24.76 -66.15 -11.91
N ALA A 42 -25.35 -67.35 -11.92
CA ALA A 42 -26.56 -67.61 -12.70
C ALA A 42 -27.75 -66.76 -12.24
N THR A 43 -28.51 -66.22 -13.19
CA THR A 43 -29.70 -65.37 -12.92
C THR A 43 -30.93 -65.77 -13.75
N GLY A 44 -30.84 -66.86 -14.52
CA GLY A 44 -31.87 -67.26 -15.49
C GLY A 44 -31.92 -66.43 -16.77
N GLY A 45 -30.96 -65.51 -16.98
CA GLY A 45 -30.92 -64.66 -18.17
C GLY A 45 -29.61 -63.87 -18.34
N GLU A 46 -29.61 -63.03 -19.38
CA GLU A 46 -28.45 -62.26 -19.83
C GLU A 46 -28.04 -61.17 -18.84
N GLN A 47 -26.73 -61.13 -18.55
CA GLN A 47 -26.09 -60.08 -17.75
C GLN A 47 -25.14 -59.25 -18.61
N VAL A 48 -24.69 -58.10 -18.09
CA VAL A 48 -23.82 -57.19 -18.84
C VAL A 48 -22.59 -56.78 -18.02
N TRP A 49 -21.42 -56.83 -18.67
CA TRP A 49 -20.21 -56.20 -18.19
C TRP A 49 -19.87 -55.01 -19.09
N THR A 50 -19.80 -53.81 -18.52
CA THR A 50 -19.38 -52.62 -19.26
C THR A 50 -17.87 -52.57 -19.31
N VAL A 51 -17.30 -52.53 -20.51
CA VAL A 51 -15.85 -52.46 -20.71
C VAL A 51 -15.36 -51.10 -20.20
N PRO A 52 -14.51 -51.03 -19.17
CA PRO A 52 -13.95 -49.76 -18.73
C PRO A 52 -13.12 -49.14 -19.85
N ALA A 53 -13.26 -47.83 -20.04
CA ALA A 53 -12.53 -47.11 -21.08
C ALA A 53 -11.01 -47.35 -20.94
N GLY A 54 -10.35 -47.71 -22.05
CA GLY A 54 -8.91 -48.01 -22.09
C GLY A 54 -8.54 -49.48 -21.82
N VAL A 55 -9.47 -50.31 -21.36
CA VAL A 55 -9.25 -51.75 -21.21
C VAL A 55 -9.34 -52.43 -22.57
N THR A 56 -8.23 -53.03 -23.01
CA THR A 56 -8.14 -53.74 -24.30
C THR A 56 -7.93 -55.24 -24.16
N SER A 57 -7.71 -55.74 -22.94
CA SER A 57 -7.55 -57.15 -22.64
C SER A 57 -8.10 -57.44 -21.24
N VAL A 58 -8.72 -58.60 -21.08
CA VAL A 58 -9.27 -59.09 -19.81
C VAL A 58 -8.84 -60.54 -19.58
N HIS A 59 -8.64 -60.91 -18.33
CA HIS A 59 -8.50 -62.28 -17.91
C HIS A 59 -9.86 -62.80 -17.42
N VAL A 60 -10.32 -63.92 -17.95
CA VAL A 60 -11.63 -64.49 -17.63
C VAL A 60 -11.52 -65.91 -17.10
N VAL A 61 -12.43 -66.24 -16.18
CA VAL A 61 -12.69 -67.60 -15.71
C VAL A 61 -14.19 -67.86 -15.89
N VAL A 62 -14.53 -68.82 -16.75
CA VAL A 62 -15.92 -69.15 -17.14
C VAL A 62 -16.20 -70.58 -16.75
N VAL A 63 -17.25 -70.83 -15.97
CA VAL A 63 -17.64 -72.15 -15.48
C VAL A 63 -19.04 -72.49 -15.99
N GLY A 64 -19.16 -73.57 -16.76
CA GLY A 64 -20.43 -74.13 -17.21
C GLY A 64 -21.11 -74.92 -16.11
N ALA A 65 -22.42 -75.07 -16.18
CA ALA A 65 -23.19 -75.69 -15.12
C ALA A 65 -23.14 -77.23 -15.17
N ARG A 66 -23.31 -77.85 -14.01
CA ARG A 66 -23.43 -79.30 -13.86
C ARG A 66 -24.76 -79.81 -14.44
N GLY A 67 -24.78 -81.01 -15.00
CA GLY A 67 -26.03 -81.73 -15.28
C GLY A 67 -26.77 -82.14 -14.01
N GLY A 68 -28.08 -82.34 -14.12
CA GLY A 68 -28.91 -82.91 -13.05
C GLY A 68 -28.67 -84.41 -12.90
N GLY A 69 -28.84 -84.94 -11.69
CA GLY A 69 -28.80 -86.37 -11.42
C GLY A 69 -30.02 -87.10 -11.96
N GLY A 70 -29.84 -88.37 -12.35
CA GLY A 70 -30.94 -89.27 -12.67
C GLY A 70 -31.70 -89.70 -11.41
N ASP A 71 -33.01 -89.98 -11.56
CA ASP A 71 -33.83 -90.48 -10.45
C ASP A 71 -33.59 -91.97 -10.16
N GLY A 72 -33.95 -92.45 -8.97
CA GLY A 72 -34.00 -93.89 -8.64
C GLY A 72 -32.67 -94.63 -8.67
N SER A 73 -31.67 -94.16 -7.92
CA SER A 73 -30.27 -94.63 -7.97
C SER A 73 -29.57 -94.44 -9.32
N GLY A 74 -30.14 -93.58 -10.18
CA GLY A 74 -29.51 -93.11 -11.42
C GLY A 74 -28.18 -92.40 -11.17
N GLU A 75 -27.45 -92.21 -12.25
CA GLU A 75 -26.11 -91.61 -12.17
C GLU A 75 -26.19 -90.11 -11.85
N ASP A 76 -25.12 -89.64 -11.22
CA ASP A 76 -24.89 -88.23 -10.97
C ASP A 76 -24.68 -87.48 -12.29
N GLY A 77 -25.29 -86.30 -12.44
CA GLY A 77 -25.03 -85.45 -13.59
C GLY A 77 -23.55 -85.07 -13.68
N ARG A 78 -23.03 -85.02 -14.91
CA ARG A 78 -21.62 -84.75 -15.19
C ARG A 78 -21.24 -83.33 -14.76
N PRO A 79 -20.00 -83.11 -14.29
CA PRO A 79 -19.47 -81.77 -14.03
C PRO A 79 -19.50 -80.89 -15.29
N GLY A 80 -19.59 -79.57 -15.10
CA GLY A 80 -19.40 -78.61 -16.18
C GLY A 80 -17.92 -78.38 -16.49
N ALA A 81 -17.63 -77.60 -17.52
CA ALA A 81 -16.27 -77.18 -17.82
C ALA A 81 -15.90 -75.87 -17.11
N ARG A 82 -14.63 -75.68 -16.80
CA ARG A 82 -14.00 -74.41 -16.44
C ARG A 82 -13.05 -74.00 -17.54
N VAL A 83 -13.25 -72.81 -18.09
CA VAL A 83 -12.38 -72.19 -19.09
C VAL A 83 -11.74 -70.94 -18.51
N GLU A 84 -10.43 -70.94 -18.42
CA GLU A 84 -9.65 -69.75 -18.05
C GLU A 84 -8.88 -69.27 -19.28
N ALA A 85 -8.96 -67.98 -19.59
CA ALA A 85 -8.35 -67.41 -20.79
C ALA A 85 -8.12 -65.91 -20.66
N ASP A 86 -7.14 -65.38 -21.39
CA ASP A 86 -7.01 -63.96 -21.66
C ASP A 86 -7.67 -63.62 -22.99
N LEU A 87 -8.59 -62.67 -22.97
CA LEU A 87 -9.37 -62.23 -24.12
C LEU A 87 -9.03 -60.79 -24.48
N ALA A 88 -8.64 -60.56 -25.73
CA ALA A 88 -8.58 -59.22 -26.29
C ALA A 88 -10.00 -58.67 -26.47
N ILE A 89 -10.25 -57.44 -26.00
CA ILE A 89 -11.51 -56.75 -26.26
C ILE A 89 -11.49 -56.22 -27.70
N PRO A 90 -12.42 -56.64 -28.57
CA PRO A 90 -12.44 -56.16 -29.94
C PRO A 90 -12.63 -54.64 -30.00
N ALA A 91 -12.00 -54.01 -30.98
CA ALA A 91 -12.06 -52.56 -31.13
C ALA A 91 -13.52 -52.06 -31.29
N GLY A 92 -13.89 -51.04 -30.52
CA GLY A 92 -15.24 -50.45 -30.51
C GLY A 92 -16.26 -51.17 -29.62
N VAL A 93 -15.91 -52.31 -29.01
CA VAL A 93 -16.77 -52.99 -28.04
C VAL A 93 -16.73 -52.26 -26.71
N THR A 94 -17.90 -51.80 -26.24
CA THR A 94 -18.06 -51.11 -24.96
C THR A 94 -18.83 -51.92 -23.92
N ARG A 95 -19.41 -53.06 -24.33
CA ARG A 95 -20.14 -53.99 -23.45
C ARG A 95 -19.87 -55.43 -23.89
N LEU A 96 -19.69 -56.30 -22.91
CA LEU A 96 -19.75 -57.74 -23.08
C LEU A 96 -21.02 -58.25 -22.42
N TRP A 97 -21.67 -59.20 -23.07
CA TRP A 97 -22.85 -59.88 -22.54
C TRP A 97 -22.39 -61.18 -21.89
N VAL A 98 -22.91 -61.45 -20.70
CA VAL A 98 -22.44 -62.49 -19.79
C VAL A 98 -23.59 -63.45 -19.57
N GLU A 99 -23.43 -64.66 -20.09
CA GLU A 99 -24.43 -65.73 -20.00
C GLU A 99 -23.91 -66.76 -19.03
N VAL A 100 -24.53 -66.90 -17.86
CA VAL A 100 -24.11 -67.89 -16.86
C VAL A 100 -25.13 -69.01 -16.87
N GLY A 101 -24.69 -70.21 -17.27
CA GLY A 101 -25.54 -71.39 -17.35
C GLY A 101 -26.11 -71.80 -15.99
N GLU A 102 -27.25 -72.46 -16.01
CA GLU A 102 -27.89 -72.99 -14.81
C GLU A 102 -27.74 -74.51 -14.73
N PRO A 103 -27.70 -75.08 -13.51
CA PRO A 103 -27.69 -76.53 -13.33
C PRO A 103 -28.87 -77.19 -14.03
N GLY A 104 -28.66 -78.39 -14.56
CA GLY A 104 -29.75 -79.21 -15.06
C GLY A 104 -30.64 -79.67 -13.91
N GLY A 105 -31.97 -79.65 -14.11
CA GLY A 105 -32.90 -80.19 -13.13
C GLY A 105 -32.72 -81.70 -12.93
N ASP A 106 -32.80 -82.15 -11.68
CA ASP A 106 -32.73 -83.57 -11.35
C ASP A 106 -33.97 -84.33 -11.87
N GLY A 107 -33.82 -85.62 -12.16
CA GLY A 107 -34.89 -86.46 -12.70
C GLY A 107 -36.13 -86.53 -11.81
N GLY A 108 -35.95 -86.48 -10.48
CA GLY A 108 -37.03 -86.48 -9.49
C GLY A 108 -37.87 -85.20 -9.50
N ASP A 109 -37.33 -84.11 -10.04
CA ASP A 109 -37.91 -82.76 -10.02
C ASP A 109 -38.35 -82.28 -11.42
N GLY A 110 -38.62 -83.22 -12.33
CA GLY A 110 -39.19 -82.95 -13.65
C GLY A 110 -38.16 -82.74 -14.77
N ALA A 111 -36.86 -82.86 -14.49
CA ALA A 111 -35.79 -82.95 -15.49
C ALA A 111 -35.76 -81.82 -16.54
N PHE A 112 -36.14 -80.59 -16.14
CA PHE A 112 -36.11 -79.43 -17.03
C PHE A 112 -34.71 -78.80 -17.08
N PRO A 113 -34.24 -78.36 -18.27
CA PRO A 113 -32.98 -77.65 -18.39
C PRO A 113 -33.14 -76.22 -17.90
N GLY A 114 -32.09 -75.71 -17.26
CA GLY A 114 -31.99 -74.29 -16.93
C GLY A 114 -31.48 -73.45 -18.11
N PHE A 115 -31.23 -72.17 -17.84
CA PHE A 115 -30.59 -71.25 -18.78
C PHE A 115 -29.24 -71.78 -19.30
N GLY A 116 -28.89 -71.49 -20.56
CA GLY A 116 -27.62 -71.91 -21.17
C GLY A 116 -27.69 -73.15 -22.08
N GLY A 117 -28.90 -73.61 -22.41
CA GLY A 117 -29.12 -74.54 -23.52
C GLY A 117 -28.85 -76.02 -23.20
N GLY A 118 -29.01 -76.45 -21.95
CA GLY A 118 -29.03 -77.89 -21.62
C GLY A 118 -30.22 -78.61 -22.27
N GLY A 119 -30.10 -79.91 -22.51
CA GLY A 119 -31.18 -80.76 -23.00
C GLY A 119 -32.08 -81.23 -21.85
N GLU A 120 -33.39 -81.36 -22.11
CA GLU A 120 -34.32 -82.01 -21.19
C GLU A 120 -33.92 -83.48 -20.95
N GLY A 121 -34.09 -83.94 -19.71
CA GLY A 121 -33.97 -85.36 -19.39
C GLY A 121 -35.17 -86.14 -19.94
N GLY A 122 -34.93 -87.38 -20.35
CA GLY A 122 -35.98 -88.27 -20.81
C GLY A 122 -36.85 -88.74 -19.66
N ALA A 123 -38.17 -88.81 -19.88
CA ALA A 123 -39.06 -89.37 -18.87
C ALA A 123 -38.90 -90.90 -18.81
N GLY A 124 -38.95 -91.45 -17.60
CA GLY A 124 -38.91 -92.89 -17.37
C GLY A 124 -40.01 -93.36 -16.45
N ALA A 125 -40.25 -94.67 -16.44
CA ALA A 125 -41.27 -95.29 -15.61
C ALA A 125 -40.60 -96.39 -14.76
N PRO A 126 -40.28 -96.15 -13.46
CA PRO A 126 -40.65 -94.96 -12.69
C PRO A 126 -39.64 -93.78 -12.69
N PHE A 127 -38.42 -93.94 -13.23
CA PHE A 127 -37.32 -93.00 -12.97
C PHE A 127 -36.89 -92.18 -14.19
N ASN A 128 -36.96 -90.85 -14.10
CA ASN A 128 -36.53 -89.94 -15.17
C ASN A 128 -35.00 -89.76 -15.19
N GLY A 129 -34.46 -89.47 -16.37
CA GLY A 129 -33.10 -88.94 -16.48
C GLY A 129 -33.03 -87.47 -16.04
N GLY A 130 -31.87 -87.01 -15.58
CA GLY A 130 -31.63 -85.60 -15.28
C GLY A 130 -31.44 -84.77 -16.55
N ALA A 131 -31.73 -83.47 -16.49
CA ALA A 131 -31.42 -82.53 -17.56
C ALA A 131 -29.92 -82.25 -17.68
N GLY A 132 -29.47 -81.86 -18.88
CA GLY A 132 -28.13 -81.32 -19.06
C GLY A 132 -27.97 -79.94 -18.45
N GLY A 133 -26.76 -79.62 -17.98
CA GLY A 133 -26.40 -78.31 -17.47
C GLY A 133 -26.22 -77.29 -18.60
N GLY A 134 -26.51 -76.02 -18.31
CA GLY A 134 -26.31 -74.93 -19.24
C GLY A 134 -24.84 -74.55 -19.43
N ALA A 135 -24.48 -74.12 -20.64
CA ALA A 135 -23.19 -73.49 -20.89
C ALA A 135 -23.14 -72.07 -20.31
N SER A 136 -21.95 -71.67 -19.88
CA SER A 136 -21.64 -70.28 -19.57
C SER A 136 -20.75 -69.69 -20.66
N ASP A 137 -21.03 -68.47 -21.10
CA ASP A 137 -20.27 -67.83 -22.16
C ASP A 137 -20.27 -66.29 -22.08
N ILE A 138 -19.31 -65.67 -22.76
CA ILE A 138 -19.20 -64.22 -22.88
C ILE A 138 -19.32 -63.83 -24.35
N ARG A 139 -20.13 -62.80 -24.64
CA ARG A 139 -20.50 -62.39 -26.01
C ARG A 139 -20.23 -60.93 -26.29
N THR A 140 -20.15 -60.61 -27.58
CA THR A 140 -20.15 -59.21 -28.06
C THR A 140 -21.51 -58.75 -28.57
N CYS A 141 -22.48 -59.66 -28.73
CA CYS A 141 -23.85 -59.37 -29.14
C CYS A 141 -24.88 -59.94 -28.16
N SER A 142 -25.88 -59.14 -27.83
CA SER A 142 -26.95 -59.53 -26.90
C SER A 142 -27.92 -60.53 -27.52
N LEU A 143 -28.49 -61.42 -26.70
CA LEU A 143 -29.58 -62.33 -27.06
C LEU A 143 -30.83 -61.60 -27.62
N GLY A 144 -31.07 -60.35 -27.22
CA GLY A 144 -32.20 -59.53 -27.67
C GLY A 144 -31.93 -58.64 -28.90
N SER A 145 -30.73 -58.73 -29.47
CA SER A 145 -30.25 -57.86 -30.56
C SER A 145 -30.39 -58.54 -31.94
N PRO A 146 -30.51 -57.80 -33.05
CA PRO A 146 -30.61 -58.39 -34.40
C PRO A 146 -29.31 -59.04 -34.94
N CYS A 147 -28.26 -59.12 -34.13
CA CYS A 147 -27.02 -59.81 -34.50
C CYS A 147 -27.04 -61.29 -34.06
N ASP A 148 -26.19 -62.12 -34.66
CA ASP A 148 -26.05 -63.51 -34.26
C ASP A 148 -25.31 -63.61 -32.92
N SER A 149 -26.07 -63.59 -31.82
CA SER A 149 -25.53 -63.65 -30.46
C SER A 149 -24.70 -64.90 -30.22
N ALA A 150 -25.16 -66.06 -30.69
CA ALA A 150 -24.46 -67.32 -30.49
C ALA A 150 -23.12 -67.37 -31.26
N ALA A 151 -23.05 -66.81 -32.48
CA ALA A 151 -21.78 -66.70 -33.21
C ALA A 151 -20.81 -65.66 -32.60
N SER A 152 -21.31 -64.74 -31.77
CA SER A 152 -20.52 -63.66 -31.16
C SER A 152 -19.81 -64.03 -29.85
N ARG A 153 -19.92 -65.30 -29.43
CA ARG A 153 -19.32 -65.85 -28.20
C ARG A 153 -17.80 -65.83 -28.30
N LEU A 154 -17.16 -65.14 -27.37
CA LEU A 154 -15.70 -65.03 -27.23
C LEU A 154 -15.10 -66.21 -26.46
N VAL A 155 -15.84 -66.75 -25.52
CA VAL A 155 -15.46 -67.92 -24.70
C VAL A 155 -16.73 -68.64 -24.29
N VAL A 156 -16.70 -69.97 -24.29
CA VAL A 156 -17.78 -70.86 -23.84
C VAL A 156 -17.18 -71.93 -22.96
N ALA A 157 -17.74 -72.12 -21.77
CA ALA A 157 -17.55 -73.29 -20.96
C ALA A 157 -18.77 -74.20 -21.09
N GLY A 158 -18.57 -75.42 -21.60
CA GLY A 158 -19.64 -76.39 -21.78
C GLY A 158 -20.28 -76.81 -20.45
N GLY A 159 -21.58 -77.00 -20.45
CA GLY A 159 -22.31 -77.62 -19.35
C GLY A 159 -22.16 -79.14 -19.37
N GLY A 160 -22.31 -79.77 -18.21
CA GLY A 160 -22.24 -81.23 -18.07
C GLY A 160 -23.52 -81.92 -18.57
N GLY A 161 -23.39 -83.15 -19.06
CA GLY A 161 -24.54 -84.00 -19.38
C GLY A 161 -25.31 -84.46 -18.13
N GLY A 162 -26.62 -84.59 -18.23
CA GLY A 162 -27.48 -85.12 -17.16
C GLY A 162 -27.29 -86.62 -16.96
N GLY A 163 -27.52 -87.08 -15.74
CA GLY A 163 -27.44 -88.50 -15.40
C GLY A 163 -28.61 -89.31 -15.96
N GLY A 164 -28.36 -90.54 -16.38
CA GLY A 164 -29.41 -91.47 -16.76
C GLY A 164 -30.27 -91.89 -15.57
N GLY A 165 -31.59 -92.00 -15.76
CA GLY A 165 -32.49 -92.50 -14.73
C GLY A 165 -32.25 -93.99 -14.45
N GLY A 166 -32.42 -94.42 -13.20
CA GLY A 166 -32.25 -95.82 -12.84
C GLY A 166 -33.33 -96.74 -13.43
N CYS A 167 -33.17 -98.04 -13.23
CA CYS A 167 -34.16 -99.05 -13.59
C CYS A 167 -34.85 -99.66 -12.37
N PHE A 168 -36.09 -100.14 -12.54
CA PHE A 168 -36.81 -100.90 -11.50
C PHE A 168 -36.76 -102.40 -11.81
N ALA A 169 -35.62 -103.06 -11.55
CA ALA A 169 -35.43 -104.51 -11.75
C ALA A 169 -34.41 -105.12 -10.76
N ALA A 170 -34.35 -106.46 -10.68
CA ALA A 170 -33.38 -107.19 -9.85
C ALA A 170 -31.91 -107.02 -10.30
N SER A 171 -31.72 -106.64 -11.58
CA SER A 171 -30.43 -106.22 -12.13
C SER A 171 -30.67 -105.16 -13.19
N CYS A 172 -29.89 -104.06 -13.14
CA CYS A 172 -29.91 -102.97 -14.11
C CYS A 172 -28.59 -103.00 -14.88
N ALA A 173 -28.67 -102.96 -16.20
CA ALA A 173 -27.52 -102.77 -17.07
C ALA A 173 -27.53 -101.34 -17.64
N PRO A 174 -26.36 -100.69 -17.78
CA PRO A 174 -26.29 -99.35 -18.38
C PRO A 174 -26.72 -99.40 -19.84
N SER A 175 -27.46 -98.39 -20.31
CA SER A 175 -27.69 -98.19 -21.75
C SER A 175 -26.66 -97.23 -22.34
N GLY A 176 -26.80 -96.86 -23.62
CA GLY A 176 -25.80 -96.05 -24.31
C GLY A 176 -25.86 -94.59 -23.91
N ASP A 177 -24.72 -94.06 -23.44
CA ASP A 177 -24.49 -92.64 -23.20
C ASP A 177 -24.53 -91.82 -24.50
N GLY A 178 -24.97 -90.57 -24.37
CA GLY A 178 -24.78 -89.55 -25.39
C GLY A 178 -23.30 -89.21 -25.55
N GLY A 179 -22.90 -88.92 -26.79
CA GLY A 179 -21.55 -88.43 -27.08
C GLY A 179 -21.38 -86.99 -26.61
N ASP A 180 -20.17 -86.63 -26.20
CA ASP A 180 -19.83 -85.25 -25.87
C ASP A 180 -19.81 -84.38 -27.14
N GLY A 181 -20.15 -83.10 -26.99
CA GLY A 181 -19.91 -82.11 -28.03
C GLY A 181 -18.42 -81.93 -28.28
N THR A 182 -18.06 -81.60 -29.51
CA THR A 182 -16.69 -81.27 -29.90
C THR A 182 -16.61 -79.83 -30.42
N ALA A 183 -15.41 -79.32 -30.65
CA ALA A 183 -15.22 -77.98 -31.21
C ALA A 183 -15.88 -77.78 -32.60
N THR A 184 -16.17 -78.86 -33.33
CA THR A 184 -16.66 -78.82 -34.71
C THR A 184 -17.98 -79.55 -34.95
N GLY A 185 -18.55 -80.21 -33.95
CA GLY A 185 -19.77 -80.97 -34.12
C GLY A 185 -20.43 -81.35 -32.80
N ALA A 186 -21.76 -81.47 -32.85
CA ALA A 186 -22.56 -81.85 -31.70
C ALA A 186 -22.42 -83.33 -31.34
N GLY A 187 -22.66 -83.61 -30.07
CA GLY A 187 -22.67 -84.97 -29.53
C GLY A 187 -23.76 -85.81 -30.17
N SER A 188 -23.42 -87.05 -30.53
CA SER A 188 -24.39 -88.01 -31.04
C SER A 188 -25.30 -88.49 -29.91
N GLY A 189 -26.57 -88.76 -30.21
CA GLY A 189 -27.47 -89.38 -29.25
C GLY A 189 -27.03 -90.80 -28.86
N GLY A 190 -27.25 -91.18 -27.62
CA GLY A 190 -26.94 -92.51 -27.12
C GLY A 190 -27.76 -93.59 -27.85
N LEU A 191 -27.14 -94.74 -28.11
CA LEU A 191 -27.80 -95.89 -28.73
C LEU A 191 -28.31 -96.86 -27.65
N PRO A 192 -29.59 -97.27 -27.67
CA PRO A 192 -30.16 -98.11 -26.63
C PRO A 192 -29.59 -99.53 -26.69
N PHE A 193 -29.38 -100.13 -25.51
CA PHE A 193 -29.13 -101.56 -25.36
C PHE A 193 -30.46 -102.28 -25.10
N GLY A 194 -30.99 -102.96 -26.12
CA GLY A 194 -32.21 -103.77 -26.01
C GLY A 194 -33.28 -103.45 -27.07
N PRO A 195 -34.24 -104.36 -27.29
CA PRO A 195 -35.19 -104.26 -28.41
C PRO A 195 -36.27 -103.17 -28.26
N LEU A 196 -36.36 -102.50 -27.09
CA LEU A 196 -37.42 -101.54 -26.77
C LEU A 196 -36.90 -100.18 -26.29
N GLY A 197 -35.58 -99.95 -26.25
CA GLY A 197 -35.05 -98.63 -25.90
C GLY A 197 -35.12 -97.65 -27.09
N LEU A 198 -35.19 -96.35 -26.79
CA LEU A 198 -35.14 -95.28 -27.78
C LEU A 198 -33.79 -94.57 -27.78
N VAL A 199 -33.41 -94.08 -28.96
CA VAL A 199 -32.17 -93.32 -29.19
C VAL A 199 -32.33 -91.91 -28.63
N GLY A 200 -31.32 -91.42 -27.90
CA GLY A 200 -31.29 -90.03 -27.45
C GLY A 200 -31.19 -89.07 -28.63
N PHE A 201 -31.62 -87.82 -28.48
CA PHE A 201 -31.46 -86.85 -29.56
C PHE A 201 -30.00 -86.34 -29.61
N PRO A 202 -29.41 -86.16 -30.80
CA PRO A 202 -28.13 -85.48 -30.89
C PRO A 202 -28.24 -84.03 -30.40
N GLY A 203 -27.14 -83.47 -29.91
CA GLY A 203 -27.07 -82.05 -29.62
C GLY A 203 -27.09 -81.18 -30.87
N GLY A 204 -27.05 -79.87 -30.68
CA GLY A 204 -26.93 -78.88 -31.73
C GLY A 204 -25.91 -77.80 -31.39
N TYR A 205 -25.79 -76.79 -32.25
CA TYR A 205 -25.04 -75.59 -31.91
C TYR A 205 -25.74 -74.86 -30.76
N ALA A 206 -25.02 -74.54 -29.69
CA ALA A 206 -25.54 -73.90 -28.47
C ALA A 206 -26.56 -74.71 -27.63
N VAL A 207 -27.03 -75.88 -28.09
CA VAL A 207 -28.10 -76.64 -27.43
C VAL A 207 -27.73 -78.10 -27.22
N GLY A 208 -28.03 -78.64 -26.05
CA GLY A 208 -27.89 -80.06 -25.71
C GLY A 208 -29.00 -80.91 -26.29
N GLY A 209 -28.70 -82.19 -26.52
CA GLY A 209 -29.65 -83.17 -27.02
C GLY A 209 -30.64 -83.61 -25.93
N VAL A 210 -31.90 -83.77 -26.30
CA VAL A 210 -32.92 -84.27 -25.36
C VAL A 210 -32.70 -85.77 -25.07
N GLY A 211 -32.79 -86.16 -23.80
CA GLY A 211 -32.71 -87.55 -23.37
C GLY A 211 -33.89 -88.37 -23.87
N ALA A 212 -33.67 -89.65 -24.18
CA ALA A 212 -34.73 -90.49 -24.72
C ALA A 212 -35.78 -90.88 -23.67
N LEU A 213 -37.05 -90.84 -24.08
CA LEU A 213 -38.20 -91.35 -23.33
C LEU A 213 -38.14 -92.88 -23.23
N ALA A 214 -38.34 -93.45 -22.04
CA ALA A 214 -38.43 -94.91 -21.87
C ALA A 214 -39.86 -95.44 -22.16
N PRO A 215 -40.08 -96.29 -23.18
CA PRO A 215 -41.38 -96.92 -23.41
C PRO A 215 -41.53 -98.18 -22.55
N GLY A 216 -42.47 -98.18 -21.59
CA GLY A 216 -42.78 -99.36 -20.75
C GLY A 216 -42.93 -99.03 -19.27
N THR A 217 -42.93 -100.05 -18.40
CA THR A 217 -43.17 -99.89 -16.95
C THR A 217 -41.94 -100.14 -16.06
N SER A 218 -40.73 -100.31 -16.62
CA SER A 218 -39.54 -100.69 -15.83
C SER A 218 -38.19 -100.21 -16.38
N GLY A 219 -38.15 -99.10 -17.13
CA GLY A 219 -36.93 -98.56 -17.75
C GLY A 219 -36.66 -97.10 -17.37
N GLY A 220 -35.38 -96.74 -17.24
CA GLY A 220 -34.94 -95.39 -16.93
C GLY A 220 -34.90 -94.47 -18.16
N GLY A 221 -35.27 -93.21 -17.97
CA GLY A 221 -35.15 -92.19 -19.02
C GLY A 221 -33.70 -91.77 -19.25
N GLY A 222 -33.33 -91.46 -20.49
CA GLY A 222 -31.97 -91.01 -20.80
C GLY A 222 -31.67 -89.61 -20.26
N GLY A 223 -30.44 -89.34 -19.85
CA GLY A 223 -30.02 -88.00 -19.42
C GLY A 223 -29.97 -87.00 -20.58
N GLY A 224 -30.27 -85.73 -20.30
CA GLY A 224 -30.16 -84.65 -21.29
C GLY A 224 -28.70 -84.27 -21.55
N GLY A 225 -28.34 -83.92 -22.79
CA GLY A 225 -27.00 -83.45 -23.13
C GLY A 225 -26.73 -82.05 -22.60
N GLY A 226 -25.48 -81.76 -22.20
CA GLY A 226 -25.08 -80.43 -21.73
C GLY A 226 -25.04 -79.39 -22.85
N GLY A 227 -25.36 -78.13 -22.53
CA GLY A 227 -25.20 -77.00 -23.45
C GLY A 227 -23.72 -76.70 -23.73
N GLY A 228 -23.38 -76.09 -24.86
CA GLY A 228 -21.97 -75.80 -25.18
C GLY A 228 -21.79 -74.95 -26.42
N TRP A 229 -20.56 -74.86 -26.93
CA TRP A 229 -20.32 -74.36 -28.29
C TRP A 229 -21.09 -75.21 -29.29
N TYR A 230 -20.89 -76.53 -29.19
CA TYR A 230 -21.83 -77.55 -29.61
C TYR A 230 -22.26 -78.35 -28.37
N GLY A 231 -23.55 -78.61 -28.21
CA GLY A 231 -24.06 -79.38 -27.09
C GLY A 231 -23.77 -80.87 -27.22
N GLY A 232 -23.78 -81.54 -26.07
CA GLY A 232 -23.69 -83.00 -26.00
C GLY A 232 -24.98 -83.68 -26.46
N GLY A 233 -24.90 -84.95 -26.83
CA GLY A 233 -26.07 -85.75 -27.17
C GLY A 233 -26.85 -86.18 -25.93
N GLY A 234 -28.15 -86.38 -26.06
CA GLY A 234 -28.95 -87.01 -25.03
C GLY A 234 -28.65 -88.50 -24.93
N GLY A 235 -28.77 -89.06 -23.72
CA GLY A 235 -28.64 -90.48 -23.48
C GLY A 235 -29.82 -91.28 -24.04
N SER A 236 -29.60 -92.56 -24.32
CA SER A 236 -30.67 -93.49 -24.68
C SER A 236 -31.54 -93.87 -23.49
N SER A 237 -32.72 -94.41 -23.75
CA SER A 237 -33.61 -94.90 -22.70
C SER A 237 -33.37 -96.38 -22.45
N GLY A 238 -33.56 -96.81 -21.21
CA GLY A 238 -33.66 -98.23 -20.88
C GLY A 238 -35.00 -98.81 -21.33
N GLY A 239 -35.01 -100.01 -21.94
CA GLY A 239 -36.24 -100.67 -22.40
C GLY A 239 -36.32 -102.13 -22.00
N ALA A 240 -37.41 -102.55 -21.35
CA ALA A 240 -37.65 -103.94 -20.94
C ALA A 240 -39.05 -104.44 -21.35
N PRO A 241 -39.21 -105.71 -21.76
CA PRO A 241 -40.51 -106.26 -22.15
C PRO A 241 -41.45 -106.47 -20.95
N PRO A 242 -42.78 -106.43 -21.14
CA PRO A 242 -43.75 -106.57 -20.05
C PRO A 242 -43.97 -108.05 -19.65
N VAL A 243 -43.02 -108.71 -18.98
CA VAL A 243 -43.19 -110.03 -18.29
C VAL A 243 -41.96 -110.36 -17.40
N PRO A 244 -42.06 -111.22 -16.36
CA PRO A 244 -41.63 -110.91 -14.99
C PRO A 244 -40.16 -110.49 -14.86
N LEU A 245 -39.99 -109.23 -14.43
CA LEU A 245 -38.96 -108.59 -13.59
C LEU A 245 -37.62 -109.33 -13.32
N ILE A 246 -36.88 -109.74 -14.35
CA ILE A 246 -35.51 -110.32 -14.17
C ILE A 246 -34.40 -109.40 -14.72
N ALA A 247 -34.64 -108.57 -15.74
CA ALA A 247 -33.63 -107.67 -16.29
C ALA A 247 -34.23 -106.32 -16.74
N GLY A 248 -33.64 -105.21 -16.28
CA GLY A 248 -33.94 -103.84 -16.71
C GLY A 248 -32.69 -103.11 -17.18
N PHE A 249 -32.87 -101.93 -17.77
CA PHE A 249 -31.78 -101.10 -18.25
C PHE A 249 -31.92 -99.69 -17.69
N ASP A 250 -30.81 -99.11 -17.25
CA ASP A 250 -30.73 -97.71 -16.86
C ASP A 250 -30.77 -96.82 -18.12
N GLY A 251 -31.21 -95.58 -17.94
CA GLY A 251 -30.99 -94.56 -18.95
C GLY A 251 -29.50 -94.34 -19.16
N GLY A 252 -29.10 -94.06 -20.40
CA GLY A 252 -27.75 -93.60 -20.68
C GLY A 252 -27.59 -92.16 -20.19
N ASN A 253 -26.37 -91.76 -19.85
CA ASN A 253 -26.09 -90.38 -19.50
C ASN A 253 -26.14 -89.48 -20.74
N GLY A 254 -26.39 -88.19 -20.52
CA GLY A 254 -26.13 -87.18 -21.53
C GLY A 254 -24.62 -86.97 -21.72
N GLY A 255 -24.22 -86.60 -22.93
CA GLY A 255 -22.88 -86.09 -23.19
C GLY A 255 -22.72 -84.65 -22.70
N SER A 256 -21.50 -84.26 -22.33
CA SER A 256 -21.15 -82.88 -21.98
C SER A 256 -21.09 -81.99 -23.22
N GLY A 257 -21.36 -80.69 -23.06
CA GLY A 257 -21.18 -79.72 -24.13
C GLY A 257 -19.73 -79.33 -24.35
N ALA A 258 -19.39 -78.87 -25.56
CA ALA A 258 -18.03 -78.46 -25.90
C ALA A 258 -17.71 -77.05 -25.39
N SER A 259 -16.51 -76.87 -24.83
CA SER A 259 -15.95 -75.54 -24.56
C SER A 259 -15.32 -74.92 -25.81
N HIS A 260 -15.25 -73.58 -25.87
CA HIS A 260 -14.68 -72.84 -26.99
C HIS A 260 -14.02 -71.54 -26.53
N THR A 261 -13.02 -71.07 -27.29
CA THR A 261 -12.46 -69.72 -27.17
C THR A 261 -12.23 -69.14 -28.56
N THR A 262 -12.42 -67.84 -28.70
CA THR A 262 -12.20 -67.11 -29.96
C THR A 262 -10.75 -67.19 -30.39
N ALA A 263 -10.52 -67.05 -31.71
CA ALA A 263 -9.18 -66.87 -32.24
C ALA A 263 -8.52 -65.61 -31.61
N GLY A 264 -7.29 -65.75 -31.13
CA GLY A 264 -6.55 -64.69 -30.45
C GLY A 264 -6.64 -64.70 -28.92
N ALA A 265 -7.43 -65.60 -28.33
CA ALA A 265 -7.34 -65.88 -26.89
C ALA A 265 -5.96 -66.50 -26.54
N SER A 266 -5.40 -66.11 -25.41
CA SER A 266 -4.13 -66.65 -24.89
C SER A 266 -4.30 -67.22 -23.48
N ASN A 267 -3.31 -67.97 -22.99
CA ASN A 267 -3.34 -68.59 -21.66
C ASN A 267 -4.60 -69.43 -21.40
N VAL A 268 -5.08 -70.10 -22.45
CA VAL A 268 -6.30 -70.90 -22.40
C VAL A 268 -6.05 -72.20 -21.65
N SER A 269 -6.84 -72.45 -20.60
CA SER A 269 -6.94 -73.75 -19.95
C SER A 269 -8.40 -74.18 -19.85
N ILE A 270 -8.67 -75.45 -20.15
CA ILE A 270 -10.00 -76.04 -20.11
C ILE A 270 -9.92 -77.30 -19.26
N THR A 271 -10.70 -77.35 -18.19
CA THR A 271 -10.80 -78.51 -17.29
C THR A 271 -12.26 -78.78 -16.96
N GLU A 272 -12.58 -79.98 -16.50
CA GLU A 272 -13.87 -80.21 -15.83
C GLU A 272 -13.81 -79.62 -14.41
N THR A 273 -14.93 -79.13 -13.90
CA THR A 273 -15.05 -78.67 -12.51
C THR A 273 -16.42 -78.96 -11.95
N ALA A 274 -16.46 -79.22 -10.63
CA ALA A 274 -17.68 -79.31 -9.85
C ALA A 274 -18.09 -77.95 -9.25
N ASP A 275 -17.35 -76.87 -9.54
CA ASP A 275 -17.70 -75.53 -9.11
C ASP A 275 -19.04 -75.07 -9.70
N ASP A 276 -19.74 -74.21 -8.98
CA ASP A 276 -20.97 -73.59 -9.48
C ASP A 276 -20.69 -72.72 -10.71
N ALA A 277 -21.66 -72.70 -11.63
CA ALA A 277 -21.59 -71.91 -12.83
C ALA A 277 -21.40 -70.42 -12.50
N SER A 278 -20.34 -69.84 -13.05
CA SER A 278 -19.97 -68.45 -12.82
C SER A 278 -19.10 -67.91 -13.94
N ILE A 279 -19.10 -66.58 -14.09
CA ILE A 279 -18.18 -65.87 -14.98
C ILE A 279 -17.46 -64.82 -14.17
N THR A 280 -16.13 -64.91 -14.13
CA THR A 280 -15.28 -63.88 -13.54
C THR A 280 -14.50 -63.19 -14.65
N ILE A 281 -14.54 -61.86 -14.68
CA ILE A 281 -13.80 -60.99 -15.61
C ILE A 281 -12.88 -60.10 -14.79
N SER A 282 -11.61 -60.02 -15.16
CA SER A 282 -10.62 -59.20 -14.46
C SER A 282 -9.68 -58.45 -15.40
N TYR A 283 -9.18 -57.29 -14.97
CA TYR A 283 -8.23 -56.47 -15.73
C TYR A 283 -7.25 -55.75 -14.80
N GLN A 284 -6.13 -55.30 -15.37
CA GLN A 284 -5.02 -54.71 -14.61
C GLN A 284 -5.06 -53.18 -14.61
N VAL A 285 -4.87 -52.59 -13.42
CA VAL A 285 -4.64 -51.14 -13.24
C VAL A 285 -3.17 -50.94 -12.87
N ARG A 286 -2.47 -50.09 -13.64
CA ARG A 286 -1.03 -49.88 -13.51
C ARG A 286 -0.72 -48.69 -12.60
N ASP A 287 0.26 -48.85 -11.73
CA ASP A 287 0.74 -47.74 -10.89
C ASP A 287 1.43 -46.66 -11.71
N THR A 288 1.24 -45.41 -11.26
CA THR A 288 1.88 -44.23 -11.83
C THR A 288 2.75 -43.52 -10.79
N THR A 289 3.75 -42.78 -11.25
CA THR A 289 4.64 -41.97 -10.43
C THR A 289 4.70 -40.57 -11.02
N LEU A 290 4.61 -39.56 -10.16
CA LEU A 290 4.70 -38.16 -10.53
C LEU A 290 5.96 -37.54 -9.90
N SER A 291 6.71 -36.77 -10.67
CA SER A 291 7.92 -36.07 -10.22
C SER A 291 7.85 -34.59 -10.58
N TYR A 292 8.19 -33.70 -9.64
CA TYR A 292 8.17 -32.26 -9.88
C TYR A 292 9.51 -31.78 -10.43
N LEU A 293 9.46 -30.93 -11.46
CA LEU A 293 10.64 -30.46 -12.23
C LEU A 293 10.64 -28.94 -12.48
N GLY A 294 9.62 -28.21 -12.01
CA GLY A 294 9.44 -26.78 -12.28
C GLY A 294 10.13 -25.85 -11.28
N ALA A 295 9.80 -24.55 -11.36
CA ALA A 295 10.31 -23.55 -10.42
C ALA A 295 9.85 -23.82 -8.98
N THR A 296 10.70 -23.52 -8.00
CA THR A 296 10.41 -23.65 -6.56
C THR A 296 10.42 -22.31 -5.83
N SER A 297 10.63 -21.19 -6.52
CA SER A 297 10.46 -19.85 -5.97
C SER A 297 10.16 -18.82 -7.07
N GLY A 298 9.57 -17.69 -6.69
CA GLY A 298 9.28 -16.57 -7.59
C GLY A 298 8.55 -15.42 -6.88
N PRO A 299 8.57 -14.20 -7.44
CA PRO A 299 7.94 -13.06 -6.78
C PRO A 299 6.41 -13.08 -6.89
N VAL A 300 5.72 -12.47 -5.92
CA VAL A 300 4.26 -12.24 -5.96
C VAL A 300 3.88 -11.56 -7.26
N GLY A 301 2.80 -12.00 -7.91
CA GLY A 301 2.29 -11.36 -9.12
C GLY A 301 3.14 -11.60 -10.39
N ALA A 302 4.21 -12.40 -10.33
CA ALA A 302 5.00 -12.78 -11.50
C ALA A 302 4.70 -14.22 -11.96
N PRO A 303 4.79 -14.54 -13.27
CA PRO A 303 4.57 -15.90 -13.76
C PRO A 303 5.61 -16.90 -13.22
N ALA A 304 5.12 -18.00 -12.64
CA ALA A 304 5.87 -19.15 -12.17
C ALA A 304 5.68 -20.33 -13.12
N ASN A 305 6.75 -20.79 -13.75
CA ASN A 305 6.73 -21.94 -14.65
C ASN A 305 6.79 -23.25 -13.86
N LEU A 306 5.63 -23.91 -13.73
CA LEU A 306 5.46 -25.19 -13.06
C LEU A 306 5.62 -26.31 -14.08
N ARG A 307 6.24 -27.42 -13.66
CA ARG A 307 6.46 -28.60 -14.51
C ARG A 307 6.49 -29.87 -13.69
N ALA A 308 5.87 -30.93 -14.18
CA ALA A 308 5.91 -32.26 -13.59
C ALA A 308 6.01 -33.32 -14.69
N ARG A 309 6.53 -34.49 -14.33
CA ARG A 309 6.63 -35.65 -15.21
C ARG A 309 5.89 -36.85 -14.63
N LEU A 310 4.99 -37.41 -15.43
CA LEU A 310 4.17 -38.59 -15.13
C LEU A 310 4.73 -39.81 -15.88
N THR A 311 5.04 -40.86 -15.13
CA THR A 311 5.52 -42.14 -15.65
C THR A 311 4.74 -43.30 -15.04
N TYR A 312 4.79 -44.46 -15.67
CA TYR A 312 4.47 -45.71 -14.98
C TYR A 312 5.54 -46.04 -13.94
N THR A 313 5.20 -46.87 -12.95
CA THR A 313 6.19 -47.48 -12.04
C THR A 313 7.12 -48.37 -12.87
N GLY A 314 8.36 -47.90 -13.10
CA GLY A 314 9.30 -48.47 -14.08
C GLY A 314 9.83 -47.46 -15.11
N GLY A 315 9.30 -46.23 -15.14
CA GLY A 315 9.91 -45.08 -15.81
C GLY A 315 9.42 -44.79 -17.23
N ALA A 316 8.55 -45.63 -17.80
CA ALA A 316 7.95 -45.36 -19.11
C ALA A 316 7.03 -44.13 -19.04
N PRO A 317 7.16 -43.14 -19.96
CA PRO A 317 6.38 -41.91 -19.92
C PRO A 317 4.91 -42.15 -20.28
N ILE A 318 4.03 -41.32 -19.71
CA ILE A 318 2.59 -41.37 -19.95
C ILE A 318 2.16 -40.10 -20.67
N PRO A 319 1.99 -40.10 -22.01
CA PRO A 319 1.49 -38.96 -22.78
C PRO A 319 -0.03 -38.80 -22.69
N GLY A 320 -0.53 -37.59 -22.94
CA GLY A 320 -1.96 -37.29 -23.06
C GLY A 320 -2.75 -37.32 -21.75
N ALA A 321 -2.09 -37.39 -20.60
CA ALA A 321 -2.71 -37.38 -19.28
C ALA A 321 -2.77 -35.96 -18.71
N THR A 322 -3.85 -35.62 -18.03
CA THR A 322 -4.00 -34.29 -17.40
C THR A 322 -3.39 -34.31 -16.01
N VAL A 323 -2.44 -33.40 -15.77
CA VAL A 323 -1.83 -33.14 -14.45
C VAL A 323 -2.33 -31.80 -13.95
N GLN A 324 -2.86 -31.78 -12.74
CA GLN A 324 -3.33 -30.57 -12.06
C GLN A 324 -2.24 -30.04 -11.13
N PHE A 325 -1.99 -28.74 -11.17
CA PHE A 325 -1.08 -28.03 -10.27
C PHE A 325 -1.89 -27.15 -9.33
N THR A 326 -1.63 -27.26 -8.02
CA THR A 326 -2.27 -26.45 -6.97
C THR A 326 -1.20 -25.76 -6.13
N LEU A 327 -1.36 -24.47 -5.89
CA LEU A 327 -0.45 -23.68 -5.05
C LEU A 327 -1.23 -23.18 -3.82
N ALA A 328 -0.74 -23.51 -2.63
CA ALA A 328 -1.40 -23.19 -1.35
C ALA A 328 -2.86 -23.69 -1.27
N GLY A 329 -3.18 -24.83 -1.89
CA GLY A 329 -4.53 -25.40 -1.91
C GLY A 329 -5.50 -24.71 -2.88
N THR A 330 -5.06 -23.67 -3.61
CA THR A 330 -5.84 -23.07 -4.69
C THR A 330 -5.52 -23.72 -6.04
N PRO A 331 -6.53 -24.00 -6.90
CA PRO A 331 -6.30 -24.47 -8.27
C PRO A 331 -5.42 -23.48 -9.03
N GLY A 332 -4.23 -23.93 -9.46
CA GLY A 332 -3.27 -23.12 -10.20
C GLY A 332 -3.52 -23.23 -11.70
N CYS A 333 -3.26 -24.41 -12.26
CA CYS A 333 -3.46 -24.70 -13.68
C CYS A 333 -3.48 -26.22 -13.93
N ASP A 334 -4.07 -26.62 -15.06
CA ASP A 334 -4.01 -27.97 -15.58
C ASP A 334 -3.13 -28.01 -16.83
N ALA A 335 -2.37 -29.09 -17.01
CA ALA A 335 -1.55 -29.30 -18.20
C ALA A 335 -1.57 -30.76 -18.64
N VAL A 336 -1.56 -30.97 -19.96
CA VAL A 336 -1.54 -32.31 -20.56
C VAL A 336 -0.10 -32.75 -20.79
N THR A 337 0.21 -34.00 -20.44
CA THR A 337 1.55 -34.56 -20.62
C THR A 337 1.90 -34.74 -22.09
N ASP A 338 3.11 -34.35 -22.46
CA ASP A 338 3.68 -34.56 -23.80
C ASP A 338 4.20 -35.99 -24.01
N ALA A 339 4.88 -36.23 -25.14
CA ALA A 339 5.50 -37.53 -25.46
C ALA A 339 6.57 -37.99 -24.45
N ALA A 340 7.18 -37.07 -23.72
CA ALA A 340 8.14 -37.36 -22.64
C ALA A 340 7.46 -37.59 -21.27
N GLY A 341 6.13 -37.47 -21.23
CA GLY A 341 5.32 -37.58 -20.02
C GLY A 341 5.30 -36.29 -19.20
N GLU A 342 5.64 -35.14 -19.79
CA GLU A 342 5.79 -33.89 -19.06
C GLU A 342 4.64 -32.93 -19.28
N ALA A 343 4.13 -32.39 -18.18
CA ALA A 343 3.09 -31.38 -18.14
C ALA A 343 3.71 -30.09 -17.58
N ALA A 344 3.49 -28.96 -18.26
CA ALA A 344 3.99 -27.66 -17.83
C ALA A 344 2.91 -26.59 -17.98
N CYS A 345 2.83 -25.69 -17.00
CA CYS A 345 1.94 -24.53 -17.05
C CYS A 345 2.53 -23.36 -16.24
N ALA A 346 2.00 -22.16 -16.49
CA ALA A 346 2.39 -20.95 -15.77
C ALA A 346 1.29 -20.54 -14.78
N VAL A 347 1.65 -20.28 -13.53
CA VAL A 347 0.75 -19.72 -12.51
C VAL A 347 1.31 -18.39 -12.05
N THR A 348 0.46 -17.40 -11.80
CA THR A 348 0.89 -16.13 -11.20
C THR A 348 0.47 -16.10 -9.73
N PRO A 349 1.37 -16.38 -8.78
CA PRO A 349 1.02 -16.45 -7.37
C PRO A 349 0.48 -15.10 -6.88
N GLN A 350 -0.77 -15.09 -6.40
CA GLN A 350 -1.38 -13.92 -5.74
C GLN A 350 -1.29 -14.02 -4.20
N ALA A 351 -0.78 -15.14 -3.69
CA ALA A 351 -0.66 -15.36 -2.25
C ALA A 351 0.42 -14.45 -1.63
N PRO A 352 0.27 -14.08 -0.34
CA PRO A 352 1.31 -13.34 0.39
C PRO A 352 2.64 -14.10 0.38
N ALA A 353 3.74 -13.36 0.45
CA ALA A 353 5.08 -13.93 0.48
C ALA A 353 5.27 -14.97 1.60
N GLY A 354 6.14 -15.95 1.35
CA GLY A 354 6.42 -17.07 2.25
C GLY A 354 6.40 -18.42 1.56
N ALA A 355 6.77 -19.46 2.31
CA ALA A 355 6.75 -20.85 1.83
C ALA A 355 5.30 -21.36 1.71
N ARG A 356 4.96 -21.90 0.53
CA ARG A 356 3.65 -22.46 0.21
C ARG A 356 3.81 -23.89 -0.31
N THR A 357 2.85 -24.75 -0.01
CA THR A 357 2.82 -26.10 -0.60
C THR A 357 2.38 -26.01 -2.06
N LEU A 358 3.18 -26.56 -2.96
CA LEU A 358 2.86 -26.78 -4.36
C LEU A 358 2.66 -28.27 -4.58
N THR A 359 1.49 -28.65 -5.07
CA THR A 359 1.15 -30.04 -5.36
C THR A 359 0.84 -30.21 -6.84
N ALA A 360 1.47 -31.20 -7.47
CA ALA A 360 1.05 -31.72 -8.75
C ALA A 360 0.29 -33.04 -8.50
N SER A 361 -0.85 -33.22 -9.14
CA SER A 361 -1.69 -34.41 -9.00
C SER A 361 -2.17 -34.94 -10.34
N TYR A 362 -2.18 -36.25 -10.46
CA TYR A 362 -2.82 -37.00 -11.51
C TYR A 362 -3.93 -37.84 -10.86
N ALA A 363 -5.18 -37.63 -11.28
CA ALA A 363 -6.35 -38.25 -10.65
C ALA A 363 -6.47 -39.76 -10.91
N GLY A 364 -5.68 -40.31 -11.84
CA GLY A 364 -5.86 -41.68 -12.32
C GLY A 364 -6.93 -41.81 -13.40
N ASP A 365 -7.07 -43.01 -13.92
CA ASP A 365 -8.17 -43.45 -14.77
C ASP A 365 -8.42 -44.97 -14.58
N ASN A 366 -9.28 -45.55 -15.41
CA ASN A 366 -9.64 -46.98 -15.32
C ASN A 366 -8.47 -47.95 -15.49
N THR A 367 -7.32 -47.50 -16.01
CA THR A 367 -6.15 -48.33 -16.31
C THR A 367 -4.88 -47.89 -15.59
N ARG A 368 -4.94 -46.74 -14.89
CA ARG A 368 -3.79 -46.06 -14.27
C ARG A 368 -4.18 -45.50 -12.90
N HIS A 369 -3.46 -45.87 -11.85
CA HIS A 369 -3.71 -45.30 -10.52
C HIS A 369 -3.39 -43.80 -10.45
N ALA A 370 -4.06 -43.12 -9.54
CA ALA A 370 -3.75 -41.75 -9.16
C ALA A 370 -2.34 -41.65 -8.58
N SER A 371 -1.67 -40.52 -8.80
CA SER A 371 -0.40 -40.20 -8.16
C SER A 371 -0.27 -38.70 -7.91
N SER A 372 0.52 -38.32 -6.91
CA SER A 372 0.73 -36.92 -6.55
C SER A 372 2.13 -36.70 -5.99
N VAL A 373 2.65 -35.49 -6.17
CA VAL A 373 3.91 -35.03 -5.57
C VAL A 373 3.73 -33.63 -5.03
N SER A 374 4.31 -33.36 -3.86
CA SER A 374 4.30 -32.03 -3.24
C SER A 374 5.70 -31.53 -2.96
N THR A 375 5.91 -30.23 -3.13
CA THR A 375 7.15 -29.52 -2.79
C THR A 375 6.85 -28.17 -2.17
N SER A 376 7.86 -27.53 -1.57
CA SER A 376 7.76 -26.14 -1.11
C SER A 376 8.01 -25.18 -2.28
N TYR A 377 7.15 -24.18 -2.42
CA TYR A 377 7.32 -23.04 -3.32
C TYR A 377 7.44 -21.76 -2.49
N GLU A 378 8.57 -21.07 -2.62
CA GLU A 378 8.84 -19.81 -1.91
C GLU A 378 8.32 -18.61 -2.72
N VAL A 379 7.23 -17.99 -2.27
CA VAL A 379 6.72 -16.74 -2.82
C VAL A 379 7.53 -15.58 -2.24
N LYS A 380 8.21 -14.82 -3.09
CA LYS A 380 9.12 -13.73 -2.70
C LYS A 380 8.45 -12.36 -2.81
N ARG A 381 8.81 -11.44 -1.92
CA ARG A 381 8.45 -10.01 -2.07
C ARG A 381 9.31 -9.36 -3.16
N LYS A 382 8.78 -8.30 -3.76
CA LYS A 382 9.48 -7.47 -4.76
C LYS A 382 10.36 -6.43 -4.06
N PRO A 383 11.62 -6.24 -4.50
CA PRO A 383 12.47 -5.18 -3.97
C PRO A 383 11.92 -3.79 -4.29
N THR A 384 12.05 -2.86 -3.35
CA THR A 384 11.66 -1.46 -3.52
C THR A 384 12.87 -0.53 -3.35
N THR A 385 12.79 0.64 -3.96
CA THR A 385 13.77 1.72 -3.82
C THR A 385 13.04 2.98 -3.41
N LEU A 386 13.45 3.51 -2.25
CA LEU A 386 13.03 4.81 -1.74
C LEU A 386 14.13 5.83 -2.04
N THR A 387 13.77 7.05 -2.43
CA THR A 387 14.73 8.11 -2.75
C THR A 387 14.25 9.43 -2.17
N TRP A 388 15.11 10.14 -1.44
CA TRP A 388 14.78 11.46 -0.90
C TRP A 388 14.57 12.48 -2.02
N THR A 389 13.48 13.24 -1.93
CA THR A 389 13.12 14.30 -2.90
C THR A 389 12.64 15.59 -2.23
N GLY A 390 12.61 15.62 -0.90
CA GLY A 390 12.23 16.81 -0.12
C GLY A 390 13.36 17.83 0.00
N ASP A 391 13.06 18.89 0.74
CA ASP A 391 14.02 19.93 1.07
C ASP A 391 15.24 19.35 1.82
N VAL A 392 16.38 20.01 1.69
CA VAL A 392 17.66 19.64 2.33
C VAL A 392 18.21 20.77 3.20
N THR A 393 17.47 21.86 3.33
CA THR A 393 17.79 23.01 4.16
C THR A 393 16.51 23.74 4.55
N GLY A 394 16.51 24.43 5.67
CA GLY A 394 15.44 25.31 6.08
C GLY A 394 15.74 26.03 7.39
N ASP A 395 15.10 27.17 7.59
CA ASP A 395 15.34 28.02 8.75
C ASP A 395 14.62 27.45 9.99
N TYR A 396 15.17 27.71 11.16
CA TYR A 396 14.53 27.41 12.43
C TYR A 396 13.14 28.08 12.50
N HIS A 397 12.12 27.38 13.00
CA HIS A 397 10.73 27.87 13.04
C HIS A 397 10.01 28.08 11.70
N ASP A 398 10.67 27.83 10.56
CA ASP A 398 10.06 27.92 9.24
C ASP A 398 9.59 26.56 8.68
N PRO A 399 8.46 26.50 7.96
CA PRO A 399 7.96 25.25 7.41
C PRO A 399 8.84 24.74 6.25
N VAL A 400 9.21 23.45 6.32
CA VAL A 400 9.98 22.74 5.29
C VAL A 400 9.22 21.52 4.79
N THR A 401 9.43 21.13 3.54
CA THR A 401 8.77 19.98 2.93
C THR A 401 9.67 18.75 2.95
N LEU A 402 9.31 17.75 3.74
CA LEU A 402 9.92 16.42 3.65
C LEU A 402 9.22 15.64 2.54
N ALA A 403 9.99 14.94 1.70
CA ALA A 403 9.43 14.10 0.66
C ALA A 403 10.37 12.98 0.25
N ALA A 404 9.79 11.85 -0.15
CA ALA A 404 10.51 10.75 -0.76
C ALA A 404 9.67 10.04 -1.81
N LYS A 405 10.35 9.49 -2.83
CA LYS A 405 9.75 8.73 -3.93
C LYS A 405 10.01 7.25 -3.76
N LEU A 406 8.94 6.44 -3.74
CA LEU A 406 8.97 4.98 -3.66
C LEU A 406 8.71 4.34 -5.03
N THR A 407 9.56 3.41 -5.42
CA THR A 407 9.47 2.68 -6.70
C THR A 407 9.80 1.20 -6.55
N LEU A 408 9.35 0.37 -7.49
CA LEU A 408 9.85 -0.99 -7.67
C LEU A 408 11.28 -0.95 -8.22
N THR A 409 12.23 -1.60 -7.54
CA THR A 409 13.66 -1.56 -7.93
C THR A 409 13.89 -2.07 -9.35
N ASP A 410 13.18 -3.13 -9.75
CA ASP A 410 13.42 -3.81 -11.03
C ASP A 410 12.88 -3.04 -12.25
N THR A 411 11.84 -2.23 -12.06
CA THR A 411 11.12 -1.57 -13.18
C THR A 411 11.14 -0.05 -13.11
N GLY A 412 11.43 0.53 -11.96
CA GLY A 412 11.29 1.96 -11.69
C GLY A 412 9.83 2.44 -11.62
N ALA A 413 8.85 1.53 -11.66
CA ALA A 413 7.44 1.88 -11.55
C ALA A 413 7.13 2.45 -10.17
N ALA A 414 6.38 3.56 -10.13
CA ALA A 414 5.92 4.17 -8.89
C ALA A 414 4.96 3.24 -8.13
N LEU A 415 5.06 3.25 -6.80
CA LEU A 415 4.16 2.52 -5.91
C LEU A 415 3.22 3.51 -5.21
N PRO A 416 1.97 3.70 -5.68
CA PRO A 416 1.00 4.59 -5.04
C PRO A 416 0.27 3.91 -3.86
N GLY A 417 -0.17 4.70 -2.88
CA GLY A 417 -0.96 4.23 -1.75
C GLY A 417 -0.15 3.58 -0.61
N GLU A 418 1.17 3.66 -0.66
CA GLU A 418 2.08 3.06 0.32
C GLU A 418 2.41 4.06 1.44
N PRO A 419 2.39 3.63 2.72
CA PRO A 419 2.76 4.49 3.84
C PRO A 419 4.29 4.62 3.96
N VAL A 420 4.79 5.85 4.01
CA VAL A 420 6.20 6.19 4.24
C VAL A 420 6.29 7.12 5.44
N THR A 421 7.12 6.75 6.41
CA THR A 421 7.45 7.62 7.54
C THR A 421 8.59 8.54 7.10
N LEU A 422 8.39 9.85 7.19
CA LEU A 422 9.40 10.87 6.91
C LEU A 422 9.77 11.56 8.22
N ALA A 423 11.06 11.79 8.45
CA ALA A 423 11.52 12.45 9.65
C ALA A 423 12.67 13.41 9.37
N LEU A 424 12.66 14.53 10.09
CA LEU A 424 13.84 15.33 10.33
C LEU A 424 14.32 14.92 11.72
N ASN A 425 15.44 14.19 11.77
CA ASN A 425 15.96 13.51 12.96
C ASN A 425 14.92 12.66 13.72
N ALA A 426 14.93 12.66 15.06
CA ALA A 426 14.01 11.90 15.92
C ALA A 426 12.89 12.76 16.55
N ALA A 427 12.91 14.08 16.40
CA ALA A 427 12.00 15.02 17.05
C ALA A 427 10.79 15.34 16.15
N GLU A 428 11.02 15.61 14.86
CA GLU A 428 9.97 15.90 13.88
C GLU A 428 9.78 14.70 12.95
N SER A 429 8.61 14.07 13.01
CA SER A 429 8.24 12.98 12.10
C SER A 429 6.79 13.10 11.65
N CYS A 430 6.51 12.56 10.47
CA CYS A 430 5.18 12.48 9.90
C CYS A 430 5.03 11.16 9.12
N ASP A 431 3.80 10.67 9.05
CA ASP A 431 3.46 9.59 8.12
C ASP A 431 2.78 10.19 6.90
N ALA A 432 3.28 9.86 5.72
CA ALA A 432 2.75 10.29 4.44
C ALA A 432 2.46 9.09 3.54
N VAL A 433 1.47 9.21 2.66
CA VAL A 433 1.10 8.15 1.71
C VAL A 433 1.57 8.54 0.32
N THR A 434 2.15 7.61 -0.41
CA THR A 434 2.62 7.86 -1.78
C THR A 434 1.46 8.19 -2.74
N GLY A 435 1.61 9.26 -3.51
CA GLY A 435 0.68 9.65 -4.56
C GLY A 435 0.79 8.78 -5.82
N GLY A 436 0.07 9.16 -6.87
CA GLY A 436 0.09 8.45 -8.16
C GLY A 436 1.46 8.43 -8.87
N ASP A 437 2.36 9.34 -8.50
CA ASP A 437 3.75 9.43 -8.94
C ASP A 437 4.74 8.70 -8.02
N GLY A 438 4.25 8.09 -6.94
CA GLY A 438 5.04 7.38 -5.93
C GLY A 438 5.67 8.30 -4.88
N VAL A 439 5.32 9.59 -4.84
CA VAL A 439 5.89 10.54 -3.86
C VAL A 439 5.02 10.62 -2.62
N ALA A 440 5.62 10.39 -1.46
CA ALA A 440 5.05 10.73 -0.16
C ALA A 440 5.68 12.04 0.32
N SER A 441 4.87 12.98 0.81
CA SER A 441 5.37 14.28 1.29
C SER A 441 4.54 14.82 2.45
N CYS A 442 5.18 15.61 3.31
CA CYS A 442 4.55 16.34 4.40
C CYS A 442 5.34 17.62 4.73
N THR A 443 4.76 18.48 5.56
CA THR A 443 5.44 19.68 6.08
C THR A 443 5.77 19.49 7.55
N VAL A 444 7.00 19.85 7.93
CA VAL A 444 7.45 19.93 9.32
C VAL A 444 8.05 21.33 9.58
N VAL A 445 8.23 21.69 10.85
CA VAL A 445 8.84 22.97 11.26
C VAL A 445 10.03 22.65 12.15
N PRO A 446 11.29 22.89 11.73
CA PRO A 446 12.48 22.62 12.53
C PRO A 446 12.45 23.37 13.87
N GLN A 447 12.78 22.68 14.95
CA GLN A 447 12.85 23.21 16.32
C GLN A 447 14.26 23.09 16.93
N GLU A 448 15.20 22.59 16.16
CA GLU A 448 16.54 22.26 16.61
C GLU A 448 17.49 23.42 16.40
N THR A 449 18.60 23.41 17.13
CA THR A 449 19.62 24.44 16.95
C THR A 449 20.21 24.34 15.54
N PRO A 450 20.40 25.46 14.81
CA PRO A 450 21.00 25.48 13.49
C PRO A 450 22.28 24.62 13.39
N GLY A 451 22.33 23.77 12.37
CA GLY A 451 23.34 22.73 12.22
C GLY A 451 22.89 21.60 11.27
N PRO A 452 23.76 20.58 11.06
CA PRO A 452 23.43 19.44 10.21
C PRO A 452 22.63 18.36 10.96
N TYR A 453 21.56 17.88 10.34
CA TYR A 453 20.68 16.82 10.83
C TYR A 453 20.42 15.77 9.76
N PRO A 454 20.22 14.49 10.14
CA PRO A 454 19.78 13.48 9.18
C PRO A 454 18.28 13.65 8.91
N ALA A 455 17.89 13.71 7.64
CA ALA A 455 16.51 13.50 7.23
C ALA A 455 16.36 12.07 6.70
N THR A 456 15.32 11.37 7.17
CA THR A 456 15.10 9.96 6.83
C THR A 456 13.73 9.74 6.24
N ALA A 457 13.66 8.80 5.31
CA ALA A 457 12.43 8.25 4.79
C ALA A 457 12.49 6.74 4.97
N ASP A 458 11.43 6.16 5.52
CA ASP A 458 11.38 4.75 5.88
C ASP A 458 10.08 4.13 5.36
N TYR A 459 10.20 3.18 4.44
CA TYR A 459 9.12 2.31 4.00
C TYR A 459 9.30 0.95 4.65
N ALA A 460 8.37 0.55 5.53
CA ALA A 460 8.44 -0.70 6.28
C ALA A 460 8.23 -1.97 5.42
N GLY A 461 7.78 -1.80 4.17
CA GLY A 461 7.34 -2.91 3.32
C GLY A 461 5.95 -3.41 3.69
N ASP A 462 5.42 -4.29 2.83
CA ASP A 462 4.13 -4.94 3.01
C ASP A 462 4.24 -6.45 2.69
N GLU A 463 3.11 -7.11 2.41
CA GLU A 463 3.06 -8.53 2.03
C GLU A 463 3.63 -8.84 0.63
N VAL A 464 3.79 -7.82 -0.22
CA VAL A 464 4.18 -7.89 -1.63
C VAL A 464 5.55 -7.28 -1.89
N HIS A 465 5.98 -6.30 -1.10
CA HIS A 465 7.09 -5.38 -1.30
C HIS A 465 8.05 -5.40 -0.11
N LEU A 466 9.35 -5.40 -0.39
CA LEU A 466 10.38 -5.32 0.64
C LEU A 466 10.50 -3.90 1.21
N PRO A 467 10.90 -3.75 2.48
CA PRO A 467 11.23 -2.43 3.05
C PRO A 467 12.37 -1.77 2.29
N SER A 468 12.36 -0.44 2.28
CA SER A 468 13.48 0.38 1.82
C SER A 468 13.54 1.69 2.59
N THR A 469 14.74 2.26 2.67
CA THR A 469 15.00 3.49 3.42
C THR A 469 15.83 4.44 2.56
N ALA A 470 15.69 5.74 2.81
CA ALA A 470 16.51 6.77 2.18
C ALA A 470 16.93 7.79 3.25
N THR A 471 18.13 8.34 3.10
CA THR A 471 18.62 9.40 3.99
C THR A 471 19.18 10.56 3.17
N ALA A 472 19.01 11.76 3.70
CA ALA A 472 19.61 12.98 3.18
C ALA A 472 20.24 13.78 4.33
N ALA A 473 21.31 14.52 4.02
CA ALA A 473 21.82 15.53 4.93
C ALA A 473 20.91 16.75 4.83
N PHE A 474 20.37 17.19 5.96
CA PHE A 474 19.55 18.38 6.09
C PHE A 474 20.31 19.43 6.91
N THR A 475 20.26 20.70 6.52
CA THR A 475 20.89 21.80 7.27
C THR A 475 19.81 22.71 7.82
N VAL A 476 19.69 22.79 9.15
CA VAL A 476 18.89 23.83 9.79
C VAL A 476 19.72 25.11 9.85
N THR A 477 19.16 26.20 9.32
CA THR A 477 19.78 27.53 9.31
C THR A 477 19.16 28.44 10.36
N GLN A 478 19.83 29.55 10.66
CA GLN A 478 19.31 30.53 11.63
C GLN A 478 18.06 31.20 11.05
N GLU A 479 17.13 31.56 11.93
CA GLU A 479 15.96 32.33 11.56
C GLU A 479 16.27 33.82 11.48
N GLN A 480 15.73 34.48 10.46
CA GLN A 480 15.91 35.91 10.24
C GLN A 480 15.18 36.71 11.31
N THR A 481 15.75 37.85 11.71
CA THR A 481 15.11 38.74 12.70
C THR A 481 14.78 40.11 12.16
N ARG A 482 13.71 40.69 12.71
CA ARG A 482 13.31 42.06 12.49
C ARG A 482 13.36 42.84 13.81
N LEU A 483 14.25 43.83 13.86
CA LEU A 483 14.40 44.74 15.00
C LEU A 483 13.85 46.12 14.65
N ALA A 484 13.09 46.73 15.57
CA ALA A 484 12.57 48.09 15.42
C ALA A 484 12.74 48.88 16.72
N TYR A 485 13.21 50.14 16.62
CA TYR A 485 13.27 51.03 17.78
C TYR A 485 11.87 51.56 18.13
N THR A 486 11.52 51.53 19.42
CA THR A 486 10.20 51.90 19.96
C THR A 486 10.31 52.70 21.26
N GLY A 487 11.48 53.31 21.51
CA GLY A 487 11.71 54.20 22.66
C GLY A 487 11.15 55.60 22.46
N ASP A 488 11.45 56.49 23.40
CA ASP A 488 10.97 57.87 23.38
C ASP A 488 11.42 58.59 22.08
N PRO A 489 10.52 59.34 21.40
CA PRO A 489 10.86 60.06 20.17
C PRO A 489 11.59 61.39 20.43
N ASN A 490 11.47 61.93 21.65
CA ASN A 490 12.19 63.12 22.12
C ASN A 490 12.77 62.84 23.51
N VAL A 491 13.93 63.41 23.82
CA VAL A 491 14.66 63.30 25.09
C VAL A 491 15.15 64.67 25.54
N ALA A 492 15.39 64.86 26.84
CA ALA A 492 15.92 66.10 27.41
C ALA A 492 17.12 65.78 28.31
N ASN A 493 18.15 66.62 28.30
CA ASN A 493 19.27 66.46 29.23
C ASN A 493 18.80 66.62 30.69
N ASP A 494 19.52 66.02 31.64
CA ASP A 494 19.18 66.01 33.07
C ASP A 494 17.86 65.31 33.43
N GLU A 495 17.21 64.65 32.47
CA GLU A 495 15.98 63.88 32.65
C GLU A 495 16.14 62.40 32.23
N PRO A 496 15.34 61.48 32.81
CA PRO A 496 15.40 60.08 32.45
C PRO A 496 14.73 59.80 31.10
N ALA A 497 15.42 59.16 30.15
CA ALA A 497 14.85 58.75 28.85
C ALA A 497 14.63 57.24 28.76
N ARG A 498 13.46 56.81 28.24
CA ARG A 498 13.16 55.41 27.98
C ARG A 498 13.61 55.03 26.58
N LEU A 499 14.63 54.19 26.49
CA LEU A 499 14.99 53.52 25.25
C LEU A 499 14.26 52.18 25.17
N ALA A 500 13.76 51.82 24.00
CA ALA A 500 13.15 50.52 23.78
C ALA A 500 13.28 50.07 22.32
N ALA A 501 13.24 48.76 22.12
CA ALA A 501 13.12 48.15 20.80
C ALA A 501 12.28 46.88 20.88
N ARG A 502 11.65 46.51 19.76
CA ARG A 502 10.92 45.27 19.58
C ARG A 502 11.62 44.37 18.57
N LEU A 503 11.92 43.14 18.97
CA LEU A 503 12.53 42.09 18.16
C LEU A 503 11.49 41.01 17.85
N THR A 504 11.32 40.70 16.58
CA THR A 504 10.45 39.60 16.12
C THR A 504 11.18 38.73 15.11
N GLU A 505 10.68 37.52 14.91
CA GLU A 505 10.97 36.72 13.71
C GLU A 505 10.53 37.48 12.47
N GLY A 506 11.26 37.33 11.37
CA GLY A 506 10.96 38.09 10.15
C GLY A 506 11.83 37.72 8.96
N SER A 507 11.22 37.03 8.02
CA SER A 507 11.80 36.63 6.74
C SER A 507 11.40 37.59 5.60
N ALA A 508 12.11 37.51 4.47
CA ALA A 508 11.80 38.27 3.26
C ALA A 508 11.86 37.37 2.02
N PRO A 509 10.73 37.00 1.39
CA PRO A 509 9.34 37.41 1.69
C PRO A 509 8.78 36.79 2.99
N PRO A 510 7.71 37.36 3.59
CA PRO A 510 7.17 36.86 4.86
C PRO A 510 6.61 35.44 4.80
N LEU A 511 6.95 34.61 5.78
CA LEU A 511 6.48 33.23 5.95
C LEU A 511 5.51 33.08 7.13
N PRO A 512 4.75 31.96 7.21
CA PRO A 512 3.88 31.69 8.35
C PRO A 512 4.72 31.50 9.63
N GLY A 513 4.63 32.44 10.57
CA GLY A 513 5.49 32.47 11.77
C GLY A 513 6.06 33.87 12.02
N ASP A 514 6.32 34.60 10.93
CA ASP A 514 6.79 35.98 10.94
C ASP A 514 6.01 36.88 11.90
N GLY A 515 6.75 37.71 12.64
CA GLY A 515 6.19 38.63 13.62
C GLY A 515 6.02 38.02 15.02
N ALA A 516 6.32 36.73 15.20
CA ALA A 516 6.43 36.12 16.51
C ALA A 516 7.53 36.81 17.35
N PRO A 517 7.27 37.08 18.65
CA PRO A 517 8.23 37.76 19.50
C PRO A 517 9.42 36.86 19.86
N VAL A 518 10.64 37.37 19.68
CA VAL A 518 11.85 36.69 20.17
C VAL A 518 12.08 37.10 21.62
N ALA A 519 11.72 36.25 22.58
CA ALA A 519 11.84 36.51 24.01
C ALA A 519 13.25 36.19 24.56
N GLY A 520 13.66 36.89 25.62
CA GLY A 520 14.94 36.67 26.31
C GLY A 520 16.19 37.09 25.54
N ALA A 521 16.05 37.75 24.40
CA ALA A 521 17.17 38.18 23.56
C ALA A 521 17.83 39.46 24.12
N PRO A 522 19.17 39.50 24.28
CA PRO A 522 19.86 40.70 24.74
C PRO A 522 19.91 41.75 23.63
N VAL A 523 19.38 42.95 23.89
CA VAL A 523 19.43 44.10 22.98
C VAL A 523 20.19 45.22 23.65
N THR A 524 21.19 45.76 22.95
CA THR A 524 21.88 46.98 23.35
C THR A 524 21.21 48.17 22.69
N LEU A 525 20.76 49.12 23.50
CA LEU A 525 20.13 50.37 23.10
C LEU A 525 21.12 51.50 23.32
N THR A 526 21.31 52.34 22.30
CA THR A 526 22.28 53.45 22.34
C THR A 526 21.61 54.74 21.90
N LEU A 527 21.80 55.78 22.70
CA LEU A 527 21.43 57.16 22.44
C LEU A 527 22.70 57.96 22.10
N GLY A 528 22.67 58.69 21.00
CA GLY A 528 23.80 59.49 20.54
C GLY A 528 24.88 58.71 19.81
N SER A 529 26.02 59.37 19.59
CA SER A 529 27.17 58.80 18.89
C SER A 529 28.50 59.29 19.48
N GLY A 530 29.59 58.59 19.15
CA GLY A 530 30.92 58.98 19.60
C GLY A 530 31.11 58.90 21.12
N PRO A 531 31.99 59.74 21.71
CA PRO A 531 32.29 59.71 23.15
C PRO A 531 31.12 60.08 24.06
N ALA A 532 30.11 60.77 23.53
CA ALA A 532 28.91 61.17 24.28
C ALA A 532 27.78 60.12 24.19
N ALA A 533 27.98 59.02 23.46
CA ALA A 533 26.96 57.99 23.34
C ALA A 533 26.67 57.34 24.69
N GLN A 534 25.40 57.30 25.07
CA GLN A 534 24.93 56.64 26.29
C GLN A 534 24.22 55.35 25.88
N SER A 535 24.54 54.24 26.53
CA SER A 535 23.96 52.94 26.19
C SER A 535 23.45 52.22 27.43
N CYS A 536 22.43 51.40 27.23
CA CYS A 536 21.96 50.43 28.20
C CYS A 536 21.58 49.13 27.48
N SER A 537 21.56 48.03 28.23
CA SER A 537 21.17 46.71 27.70
C SER A 537 19.95 46.20 28.45
N ALA A 538 19.04 45.56 27.72
CA ALA A 538 17.88 44.89 28.26
C ALA A 538 17.65 43.57 27.50
N HIS A 539 16.94 42.64 28.14
CA HIS A 539 16.47 41.44 27.46
C HIS A 539 15.05 41.68 26.98
N THR A 540 14.69 41.12 25.83
CA THR A 540 13.31 41.15 25.35
C THR A 540 12.40 40.36 26.29
N ASP A 541 11.21 40.89 26.55
CA ASP A 541 10.14 40.17 27.25
C ASP A 541 9.37 39.24 26.29
N ASP A 542 8.30 38.61 26.78
CA ASP A 542 7.44 37.71 26.00
C ASP A 542 6.73 38.40 24.82
N THR A 543 6.76 39.73 24.75
CA THR A 543 6.24 40.52 23.62
C THR A 543 7.31 40.90 22.60
N GLY A 544 8.55 40.49 22.84
CA GLY A 544 9.73 40.82 22.06
C GLY A 544 10.31 42.18 22.40
N THR A 545 9.88 42.82 23.50
CA THR A 545 10.26 44.21 23.82
C THR A 545 11.43 44.24 24.80
N ALA A 546 12.53 44.86 24.42
CA ALA A 546 13.64 45.20 25.32
C ALA A 546 13.55 46.70 25.63
N ALA A 547 13.53 47.08 26.91
CA ALA A 547 13.47 48.48 27.32
C ALA A 547 14.39 48.76 28.51
N CYS A 548 15.04 49.91 28.48
CA CYS A 548 15.87 50.41 29.58
C CYS A 548 15.75 51.93 29.69
N VAL A 549 16.18 52.47 30.83
CA VAL A 549 16.15 53.91 31.10
C VAL A 549 17.59 54.41 31.23
N ILE A 550 17.92 55.43 30.46
CA ILE A 550 19.07 56.29 30.77
C ILE A 550 18.57 57.24 31.85
N ALA A 551 19.06 57.11 33.07
CA ALA A 551 18.56 57.88 34.22
C ALA A 551 18.83 59.39 34.11
N ASP A 552 19.92 59.75 33.46
CA ASP A 552 20.39 61.11 33.29
C ASP A 552 20.94 61.26 31.87
N VAL A 553 20.17 61.86 30.97
CA VAL A 553 20.59 62.08 29.59
C VAL A 553 21.59 63.23 29.53
N ALA A 554 22.69 63.02 28.82
CA ALA A 554 23.74 63.99 28.64
C ALA A 554 24.22 63.92 27.19
N GLN A 555 23.51 64.61 26.30
CA GLN A 555 23.78 64.60 24.87
C GLN A 555 24.18 66.00 24.36
N PRO A 556 25.15 66.08 23.45
CA PRO A 556 25.51 67.35 22.83
C PRO A 556 24.38 67.83 21.92
N LEU A 557 24.10 69.14 21.95
CA LEU A 557 23.16 69.77 21.04
C LEU A 557 23.80 69.98 19.66
N ASP A 558 23.30 69.28 18.66
CA ASP A 558 23.69 69.46 17.27
C ASP A 558 22.89 70.60 16.58
N ALA A 559 23.17 70.83 15.30
CA ALA A 559 22.51 71.89 14.54
C ALA A 559 21.02 71.63 14.32
N ASP A 560 20.62 70.37 14.16
CA ASP A 560 19.24 69.96 13.84
C ASP A 560 18.38 69.70 15.08
N GLY A 561 18.96 69.75 16.28
CA GLY A 561 18.28 69.39 17.52
C GLY A 561 17.92 67.91 17.58
N ARG A 562 18.66 67.05 16.87
CA ARG A 562 18.36 65.62 16.75
C ARG A 562 19.60 64.79 16.97
N LEU A 563 19.42 63.56 17.42
CA LEU A 563 20.52 62.63 17.63
C LEU A 563 20.12 61.20 17.28
N PRO A 564 21.08 60.36 16.87
CA PRO A 564 20.77 58.98 16.51
C PRO A 564 20.39 58.17 17.76
N ALA A 565 19.36 57.33 17.63
CA ALA A 565 19.05 56.27 18.58
C ALA A 565 19.11 54.94 17.84
N SER A 566 19.72 53.93 18.44
CA SER A 566 19.87 52.62 17.80
C SER A 566 19.65 51.47 18.77
N ALA A 567 19.25 50.34 18.20
CA ALA A 567 19.13 49.07 18.87
C ALA A 567 19.96 48.03 18.11
N ALA A 568 20.69 47.19 18.83
CA ALA A 568 21.49 46.13 18.26
C ALA A 568 21.26 44.83 19.01
N TYR A 569 20.84 43.81 18.26
CA TYR A 569 20.77 42.42 18.68
C TYR A 569 21.95 41.66 18.05
N PRO A 570 22.84 41.04 18.83
CA PRO A 570 24.04 40.38 18.30
C PRO A 570 23.77 39.03 17.62
N GLY A 571 22.52 38.54 17.63
CA GLY A 571 22.19 37.18 17.20
C GLY A 571 22.23 36.18 18.35
N SER A 572 21.87 34.94 18.06
CA SER A 572 21.99 33.80 18.98
C SER A 572 22.39 32.54 18.22
N ALA A 573 22.30 31.37 18.85
CA ALA A 573 22.45 30.11 18.14
C ALA A 573 21.31 29.89 17.11
N PHE A 574 20.11 30.39 17.41
CA PHE A 574 18.88 30.15 16.62
C PHE A 574 18.54 31.28 15.65
N TYR A 575 18.89 32.52 15.98
CA TYR A 575 18.43 33.71 15.27
C TYR A 575 19.59 34.57 14.76
N GLU A 576 19.44 35.14 13.57
CA GLU A 576 20.40 36.07 12.97
C GLU A 576 20.48 37.42 13.71
N PRO A 577 21.62 38.12 13.67
CA PRO A 577 21.76 39.46 14.26
C PRO A 577 20.84 40.51 13.62
N GLY A 578 20.35 41.43 14.43
CA GLY A 578 19.44 42.50 14.00
C GLY A 578 19.94 43.89 14.40
N ARG A 579 19.70 44.90 13.55
CA ARG A 579 20.00 46.31 13.86
C ARG A 579 18.84 47.20 13.44
N ALA A 580 18.55 48.18 14.29
CA ALA A 580 17.58 49.24 14.01
C ALA A 580 18.16 50.59 14.42
N GLY A 581 17.85 51.63 13.65
CA GLY A 581 18.27 52.99 13.94
C GLY A 581 17.15 53.97 13.60
N THR A 582 17.08 55.06 14.36
CA THR A 582 16.21 56.20 14.12
C THR A 582 16.89 57.48 14.60
N THR A 583 16.25 58.63 14.40
CA THR A 583 16.66 59.91 14.98
C THR A 583 15.62 60.34 16.01
N VAL A 584 16.07 60.76 17.19
CA VAL A 584 15.22 61.32 18.25
C VAL A 584 15.51 62.81 18.42
N GLY A 585 14.51 63.60 18.84
CA GLY A 585 14.68 65.01 19.15
C GLY A 585 15.39 65.20 20.49
N LEU A 586 16.34 66.12 20.56
CA LEU A 586 16.90 66.61 21.81
C LEU A 586 16.22 67.93 22.16
N GLN A 587 15.54 67.95 23.31
CA GLN A 587 14.95 69.16 23.84
C GLN A 587 16.04 70.22 24.02
N HIS A 588 15.75 71.41 23.51
CA HIS A 588 16.65 72.54 23.66
C HIS A 588 15.87 73.84 23.73
N GLU A 589 16.41 74.76 24.50
CA GLU A 589 15.85 76.06 24.77
C GLU A 589 16.56 77.13 23.93
N THR A 590 15.78 78.05 23.38
CA THR A 590 16.31 79.26 22.76
C THR A 590 15.75 80.52 23.41
N GLY A 591 16.40 81.64 23.16
CA GLY A 591 15.89 82.92 23.60
C GLY A 591 16.80 84.07 23.23
N ARG A 592 16.28 85.28 23.43
CA ARG A 592 17.02 86.53 23.23
C ARG A 592 16.34 87.66 23.99
N ALA A 593 17.11 88.52 24.64
CA ALA A 593 16.57 89.71 25.28
C ALA A 593 17.40 90.93 24.91
N TYR A 594 16.74 92.07 24.70
CA TYR A 594 17.43 93.34 24.52
C TYR A 594 16.67 94.53 25.11
N GLY A 595 17.42 95.52 25.58
CA GLY A 595 16.86 96.69 26.26
C GLY A 595 16.18 97.68 25.33
N LEU A 596 16.80 98.02 24.19
CA LEU A 596 16.26 98.99 23.23
C LEU A 596 16.76 98.68 21.81
N SER A 597 15.87 98.76 20.83
CA SER A 597 16.23 98.75 19.40
C SER A 597 15.20 99.51 18.58
N GLY A 598 15.58 99.95 17.39
CA GLY A 598 14.61 100.44 16.42
C GLY A 598 15.17 101.48 15.47
N ARG A 599 14.29 102.31 14.93
CA ARG A 599 14.60 103.37 13.96
C ARG A 599 13.99 104.69 14.42
N LEU A 600 14.78 105.75 14.28
CA LEU A 600 14.41 107.10 14.65
C LEU A 600 14.79 108.04 13.51
N LYS A 601 13.88 108.92 13.10
CA LYS A 601 14.14 109.98 12.14
C LYS A 601 13.58 111.28 12.69
N VAL A 602 14.41 112.32 12.69
CA VAL A 602 13.98 113.69 12.96
C VAL A 602 14.54 114.60 11.85
N LEU A 603 14.13 115.87 11.86
CA LEU A 603 14.51 116.82 10.80
C LEU A 603 16.03 117.00 10.63
N VAL A 604 16.81 116.81 11.69
CA VAL A 604 18.28 116.97 11.72
C VAL A 604 19.06 115.66 11.52
N GLY A 605 18.39 114.51 11.29
CA GLY A 605 19.07 113.25 11.02
C GLY A 605 18.25 111.99 11.33
N SER A 606 18.79 110.83 10.98
CA SER A 606 18.22 109.52 11.34
C SER A 606 19.21 108.70 12.16
N ALA A 607 18.69 107.90 13.08
CA ALA A 607 19.47 106.95 13.85
C ALA A 607 18.75 105.61 13.92
N THR A 608 19.53 104.53 13.87
CA THR A 608 19.03 103.15 14.01
C THR A 608 19.78 102.53 15.18
N PRO A 609 19.36 102.80 16.44
CA PRO A 609 20.01 102.19 17.58
C PRO A 609 19.96 100.65 17.44
N PRO A 610 21.13 99.98 17.42
CA PRO A 610 21.14 98.52 17.45
C PRO A 610 20.56 98.05 18.79
N PRO A 611 20.11 96.78 18.87
CA PRO A 611 19.77 96.14 20.13
C PRO A 611 20.85 96.37 21.19
N ALA A 612 20.50 97.10 22.26
CA ALA A 612 21.45 97.44 23.31
C ALA A 612 20.80 97.56 24.71
N PRO A 613 21.35 96.91 25.76
CA PRO A 613 22.23 95.75 25.63
C PRO A 613 21.46 94.57 25.02
N ASP A 614 22.17 93.59 24.44
CA ASP A 614 21.58 92.45 23.73
C ASP A 614 22.29 91.16 24.13
N THR A 615 21.53 90.17 24.62
CA THR A 615 22.08 88.86 24.98
C THR A 615 22.60 88.07 23.78
N GLY A 616 22.22 88.48 22.56
CA GLY A 616 22.34 87.64 21.38
C GLY A 616 21.36 86.47 21.43
N ALA A 617 21.39 85.63 20.40
CA ALA A 617 20.62 84.39 20.38
C ALA A 617 21.27 83.37 21.32
N VAL A 618 20.52 82.93 22.33
CA VAL A 618 20.85 81.80 23.18
C VAL A 618 20.24 80.55 22.57
N ARG A 619 21.02 79.47 22.50
CA ARG A 619 20.57 78.13 22.11
C ARG A 619 21.38 77.10 22.88
N THR A 620 20.71 76.29 23.69
CA THR A 620 21.35 75.31 24.58
C THR A 620 20.40 74.16 24.89
N ALA A 621 20.92 72.98 25.16
CA ALA A 621 20.17 71.86 25.75
C ALA A 621 20.51 71.67 27.24
N ASP A 622 21.36 72.53 27.80
CA ASP A 622 21.80 72.53 29.19
C ASP A 622 21.33 73.80 29.92
N PRO A 623 21.21 73.78 31.27
CA PRO A 623 20.92 74.98 32.05
C PRO A 623 21.95 76.07 31.84
N SER A 624 21.48 77.29 31.54
CA SER A 624 22.37 78.42 31.28
C SER A 624 21.77 79.73 31.79
N THR A 625 22.62 80.73 32.00
CA THR A 625 22.19 82.11 32.23
C THR A 625 23.09 83.04 31.42
N THR A 626 22.49 83.75 30.48
CA THR A 626 23.16 84.70 29.60
C THR A 626 22.62 86.10 29.90
N GLY A 627 23.36 86.81 30.75
CA GLY A 627 23.13 88.22 31.04
C GLY A 627 24.11 89.12 30.29
N THR A 628 23.72 90.37 30.09
CA THR A 628 24.62 91.43 29.61
C THR A 628 24.79 92.50 30.68
N PRO A 629 25.98 93.12 30.81
CA PRO A 629 26.14 94.29 31.67
C PRO A 629 25.10 95.35 31.31
N CYS A 630 24.39 95.87 32.32
CA CYS A 630 23.36 96.86 32.08
C CYS A 630 23.97 98.11 31.43
N THR A 631 23.35 98.60 30.35
CA THR A 631 23.77 99.83 29.70
C THR A 631 23.27 101.02 30.52
N ALA A 632 24.21 101.78 31.10
CA ALA A 632 23.89 102.90 31.98
C ALA A 632 23.07 104.00 31.28
N THR A 633 23.42 104.36 30.04
CA THR A 633 22.66 105.33 29.25
C THR A 633 22.83 105.10 27.75
N VAL A 634 21.72 105.08 27.00
CA VAL A 634 21.67 105.20 25.54
C VAL A 634 21.15 106.58 25.22
N ASN A 635 21.99 107.43 24.63
CA ASN A 635 21.62 108.79 24.22
C ASN A 635 21.84 108.94 22.71
N VAL A 636 20.74 108.97 21.96
CA VAL A 636 20.78 109.02 20.50
C VAL A 636 19.75 110.03 20.03
N LEU A 637 20.23 111.14 19.45
CA LEU A 637 19.38 112.17 18.86
C LEU A 637 18.42 112.79 19.88
N VAL A 638 17.14 112.39 19.86
CA VAL A 638 16.09 112.85 20.79
C VAL A 638 15.62 111.79 21.78
N LEU A 639 16.30 110.64 21.81
CA LEU A 639 16.00 109.51 22.69
C LEU A 639 17.08 109.41 23.77
N ARG A 640 16.65 109.41 25.03
CA ARG A 640 17.48 109.07 26.19
C ARG A 640 16.85 107.89 26.91
N ALA A 641 17.58 106.80 27.03
CA ALA A 641 17.18 105.66 27.85
C ALA A 641 18.27 105.35 28.87
N ALA A 642 17.92 104.99 30.10
CA ALA A 642 18.90 104.71 31.15
C ALA A 642 18.62 103.41 31.91
N ALA A 643 19.71 102.80 32.40
CA ALA A 643 19.75 101.51 33.10
C ALA A 643 18.95 100.41 32.37
N LEU A 644 19.39 100.07 31.16
CA LEU A 644 18.81 99.01 30.35
C LEU A 644 19.52 97.69 30.68
N CYS A 645 18.78 96.63 30.99
CA CYS A 645 19.35 95.30 31.27
C CYS A 645 18.62 94.23 30.43
N ALA A 646 19.33 93.15 30.11
CA ALA A 646 18.77 92.00 29.40
C ALA A 646 19.40 90.69 29.91
N ASN A 647 18.56 89.67 30.12
CA ASN A 647 18.96 88.37 30.64
C ASN A 647 18.07 87.25 30.10
N VAL A 648 18.69 86.15 29.68
CA VAL A 648 18.02 84.88 29.32
C VAL A 648 18.52 83.79 30.26
N THR A 649 17.61 83.00 30.81
CA THR A 649 17.91 81.85 31.68
C THR A 649 17.18 80.62 31.16
N THR A 650 17.89 79.50 31.01
CA THR A 650 17.34 78.21 30.59
C THR A 650 17.47 77.17 31.70
N ARG A 651 16.57 76.18 31.71
CA ARG A 651 16.52 75.05 32.64
C ARG A 651 16.12 73.79 31.86
N THR A 652 16.54 72.62 32.33
CA THR A 652 16.36 71.33 31.62
C THR A 652 15.39 70.36 32.32
N ALA A 653 15.17 70.50 33.64
CA ALA A 653 14.30 69.61 34.42
C ALA A 653 13.38 70.36 35.42
N PRO A 654 12.14 70.71 35.05
CA PRO A 654 11.58 70.64 33.69
C PRO A 654 12.18 71.71 32.77
N GLY A 655 12.19 71.39 31.48
CA GLY A 655 12.61 72.28 30.40
C GLY A 655 11.94 73.65 30.43
N GLY A 656 12.71 74.72 30.24
CA GLY A 656 12.12 76.04 30.05
C GLY A 656 13.12 77.17 29.84
N SER A 657 12.67 78.16 29.07
CA SER A 657 13.39 79.38 28.75
C SER A 657 12.68 80.58 29.39
N THR A 658 13.44 81.46 30.04
CA THR A 658 12.94 82.73 30.59
C THR A 658 13.81 83.87 30.12
N ALA A 659 13.25 84.76 29.32
CA ALA A 659 13.89 85.98 28.87
C ALA A 659 13.31 87.18 29.61
N THR A 660 14.18 88.11 30.01
CA THR A 660 13.81 89.32 30.73
C THR A 660 14.58 90.52 30.19
N ALA A 661 13.89 91.65 30.06
CA ALA A 661 14.51 92.91 29.73
C ALA A 661 13.92 94.03 30.57
N THR A 662 14.75 94.98 30.99
CA THR A 662 14.33 96.14 31.78
C THR A 662 14.87 97.43 31.20
N VAL A 663 14.11 98.51 31.36
CA VAL A 663 14.53 99.88 31.06
C VAL A 663 14.00 100.79 32.17
N ALA A 664 14.89 101.35 32.98
CA ALA A 664 14.48 102.15 34.14
C ALA A 664 13.84 103.49 33.74
N SER A 665 14.37 104.15 32.72
CA SER A 665 13.77 105.38 32.19
C SER A 665 14.00 105.52 30.71
N VAL A 666 12.99 106.06 30.01
CA VAL A 666 13.08 106.52 28.62
C VAL A 666 12.45 107.91 28.53
N ASP A 667 13.14 108.83 27.89
CA ASP A 667 12.63 110.14 27.49
C ASP A 667 12.82 110.29 25.97
N LEU A 668 11.71 110.48 25.25
CA LEU A 668 11.67 110.63 23.80
C LEU A 668 11.02 111.96 23.43
N GLY A 669 11.83 112.90 22.95
CA GLY A 669 11.41 114.26 22.59
C GLY A 669 11.37 114.49 21.08
N LEU A 670 10.40 113.91 20.39
CA LEU A 670 10.25 114.11 18.94
C LEU A 670 9.78 115.55 18.63
N PRO A 671 10.49 116.31 17.76
CA PRO A 671 10.10 117.68 17.44
C PRO A 671 8.68 117.77 16.88
N GLY A 672 7.86 118.68 17.43
CA GLY A 672 6.47 118.86 17.02
C GLY A 672 5.47 117.84 17.59
N LEU A 673 5.92 116.90 18.43
CA LEU A 673 5.06 115.92 19.10
C LEU A 673 5.18 116.05 20.63
N PRO A 674 4.16 115.63 21.41
CA PRO A 674 4.27 115.57 22.86
C PRO A 674 5.43 114.66 23.29
N ALA A 675 6.25 115.12 24.24
CA ALA A 675 7.33 114.30 24.78
C ALA A 675 6.77 113.04 25.46
N ILE A 676 7.37 111.88 25.19
CA ILE A 676 6.98 110.59 25.75
C ILE A 676 8.02 110.22 26.80
N ALA A 677 7.60 110.01 28.04
CA ALA A 677 8.47 109.51 29.10
C ALA A 677 7.89 108.24 29.71
N LEU A 678 8.73 107.20 29.80
CA LEU A 678 8.42 105.91 30.39
C LEU A 678 9.34 105.65 31.58
N ARG A 679 8.83 105.02 32.63
CA ARG A 679 9.59 104.63 33.81
C ARG A 679 9.32 103.17 34.16
N ASP A 680 10.37 102.50 34.62
CA ASP A 680 10.35 101.12 35.14
C ASP A 680 9.65 100.12 34.21
N VAL A 681 10.08 100.09 32.95
CA VAL A 681 9.62 99.07 32.00
C VAL A 681 10.33 97.77 32.32
N ARG A 682 9.57 96.71 32.60
CA ARG A 682 10.08 95.35 32.73
C ARG A 682 9.24 94.42 31.90
N THR A 683 9.91 93.57 31.14
CA THR A 683 9.29 92.58 30.28
C THR A 683 9.85 91.22 30.61
N THR A 684 8.97 90.23 30.62
CA THR A 684 9.32 88.84 30.81
C THR A 684 8.60 88.00 29.78
N SER A 685 9.32 87.09 29.14
CA SER A 685 8.77 85.98 28.38
C SER A 685 9.23 84.68 29.04
N VAL A 686 8.28 83.79 29.33
CA VAL A 686 8.55 82.46 29.90
C VAL A 686 7.93 81.44 28.97
N THR A 687 8.71 80.43 28.58
CA THR A 687 8.23 79.30 27.80
C THR A 687 8.71 78.01 28.43
N ASP A 688 7.79 77.06 28.59
CA ASP A 688 8.07 75.66 28.92
C ASP A 688 7.23 74.76 28.00
N CYS A 689 7.30 73.44 28.19
CA CYS A 689 6.56 72.50 27.36
C CYS A 689 5.03 72.53 27.57
N ALA A 690 4.52 73.23 28.58
CA ALA A 690 3.08 73.46 28.74
C ALA A 690 2.59 74.70 27.98
N GLY A 691 3.49 75.65 27.67
CA GLY A 691 3.22 76.79 26.80
C GLY A 691 4.04 78.02 27.15
N SER A 692 3.63 79.16 26.59
CA SER A 692 4.32 80.45 26.77
C SER A 692 3.45 81.46 27.50
N THR A 693 4.07 82.27 28.36
CA THR A 693 3.44 83.39 29.05
C THR A 693 4.29 84.65 28.92
N GLY A 694 3.64 85.75 28.57
CA GLY A 694 4.26 87.07 28.48
C GLY A 694 3.70 88.05 29.49
N ALA A 695 4.58 88.79 30.17
CA ALA A 695 4.20 89.77 31.16
C ALA A 695 5.02 91.05 31.01
N VAL A 696 4.34 92.19 31.21
CA VAL A 696 4.96 93.51 31.23
C VAL A 696 4.49 94.30 32.44
N THR A 697 5.41 95.01 33.07
CA THR A 697 5.09 96.07 34.03
C THR A 697 5.68 97.38 33.57
N VAL A 698 4.92 98.47 33.72
CA VAL A 698 5.38 99.84 33.43
C VAL A 698 5.01 100.69 34.64
N GLY A 699 6.00 101.29 35.30
CA GLY A 699 5.78 102.11 36.49
C GLY A 699 5.05 103.42 36.17
N GLN A 700 5.39 104.06 35.05
CA GLN A 700 4.74 105.31 34.63
C GLN A 700 4.85 105.55 33.12
N LEU A 701 3.77 106.09 32.53
CA LEU A 701 3.76 106.71 31.20
C LEU A 701 3.34 108.19 31.32
N LEU A 702 4.14 109.08 30.75
CA LEU A 702 3.84 110.51 30.61
C LEU A 702 3.84 110.87 29.12
N VAL A 703 2.78 111.54 28.66
CA VAL A 703 2.69 112.08 27.29
C VAL A 703 2.45 113.58 27.38
N GLY A 704 3.39 114.39 26.88
CA GLY A 704 3.38 115.84 27.06
C GLY A 704 3.48 116.28 28.52
N GLY A 705 4.05 115.43 29.39
CA GLY A 705 4.11 115.66 30.84
C GLY A 705 2.86 115.26 31.63
N VAL A 706 1.81 114.75 30.96
CA VAL A 706 0.58 114.29 31.60
C VAL A 706 0.61 112.76 31.81
N PRO A 707 0.33 112.25 33.02
CA PRO A 707 0.21 110.81 33.27
C PRO A 707 -0.89 110.17 32.43
N VAL A 708 -0.58 109.06 31.77
CA VAL A 708 -1.55 108.26 31.01
C VAL A 708 -1.62 106.87 31.64
N ALA A 709 -2.84 106.38 31.88
CA ALA A 709 -3.06 105.04 32.41
C ALA A 709 -2.56 103.98 31.42
N VAL A 710 -1.72 103.06 31.91
CA VAL A 710 -1.19 101.94 31.12
C VAL A 710 -1.96 100.67 31.50
N THR A 711 -2.55 100.00 30.51
CA THR A 711 -3.03 98.63 30.67
C THR A 711 -1.94 97.68 30.16
N THR A 712 -1.54 96.70 30.98
CA THR A 712 -0.47 95.75 30.64
C THR A 712 -1.01 94.39 30.15
N GLY A 713 -2.28 94.34 29.75
CA GLY A 713 -2.83 93.18 29.05
C GLY A 713 -2.16 92.97 27.68
N PRO A 714 -2.17 91.75 27.12
CA PRO A 714 -1.53 91.47 25.83
C PRO A 714 -1.99 92.44 24.73
N ASN A 715 -1.04 92.97 23.97
CA ASN A 715 -1.23 93.86 22.82
C ASN A 715 -2.05 95.13 23.12
N SER A 716 -1.91 95.67 24.34
CA SER A 716 -2.63 96.88 24.76
C SER A 716 -2.11 98.12 24.05
N THR A 717 -2.97 98.98 23.51
CA THR A 717 -2.54 100.16 22.75
C THR A 717 -2.96 101.48 23.40
N VAL A 718 -2.05 102.44 23.47
CA VAL A 718 -2.31 103.84 23.82
C VAL A 718 -2.04 104.72 22.61
N ALA A 719 -3.04 105.46 22.14
CA ALA A 719 -2.86 106.44 21.06
C ALA A 719 -2.12 107.68 21.57
N ILE A 720 -1.28 108.27 20.72
CA ILE A 720 -0.57 109.51 21.06
C ILE A 720 -1.46 110.70 20.63
N PRO A 721 -1.92 111.55 21.57
CA PRO A 721 -2.83 112.65 21.24
C PRO A 721 -2.23 113.61 20.22
N GLY A 722 -3.04 114.01 19.23
CA GLY A 722 -2.67 115.01 18.22
C GLY A 722 -1.85 114.48 17.04
N VAL A 723 -1.59 113.16 16.94
CA VAL A 723 -0.75 112.57 15.90
C VAL A 723 -1.45 111.36 15.26
N PRO A 724 -2.11 111.52 14.10
CA PRO A 724 -2.83 110.42 13.45
C PRO A 724 -1.93 109.20 13.19
N GLY A 725 -2.37 108.03 13.64
CA GLY A 725 -1.67 106.76 13.45
C GLY A 725 -0.49 106.50 14.39
N ALA A 726 -0.12 107.45 15.26
CA ALA A 726 0.92 107.23 16.26
C ALA A 726 0.36 106.54 17.51
N LYS A 727 1.04 105.47 17.94
CA LYS A 727 0.60 104.60 19.03
C LYS A 727 1.77 104.07 19.84
N ILE A 728 1.47 103.68 21.07
CA ILE A 728 2.35 102.94 21.95
C ILE A 728 1.65 101.60 22.24
N VAL A 729 2.28 100.49 21.88
CA VAL A 729 1.78 99.14 22.19
C VAL A 729 2.53 98.63 23.42
N PHE A 730 1.79 98.20 24.44
CA PHE A 730 2.30 97.59 25.66
C PHE A 730 2.06 96.09 25.61
N ASN A 731 3.01 95.32 26.16
CA ASN A 731 2.91 93.86 26.20
C ASN A 731 2.56 93.30 24.82
N GLU A 732 3.26 93.76 23.79
CA GLU A 732 3.05 93.22 22.44
C GLU A 732 3.61 91.80 22.41
N GLN A 733 2.72 90.83 22.22
CA GLN A 733 3.02 89.40 22.26
C GLN A 733 2.97 88.84 20.85
N LEU A 734 4.13 88.38 20.38
CA LEU A 734 4.35 87.86 19.05
C LEU A 734 4.75 86.38 19.17
N PRO A 735 3.88 85.43 18.79
CA PRO A 735 4.24 84.02 18.76
C PRO A 735 5.44 83.78 17.84
N VAL A 736 6.34 82.90 18.26
CA VAL A 736 7.48 82.42 17.48
C VAL A 736 7.51 80.90 17.54
N ASP A 737 8.35 80.26 16.71
CA ASP A 737 8.43 78.80 16.71
C ASP A 737 8.89 78.29 18.08
N GLY A 738 8.09 77.43 18.70
CA GLY A 738 8.35 76.91 20.04
C GLY A 738 8.27 77.94 21.17
N GLY A 739 7.76 79.17 20.95
CA GLY A 739 7.88 80.21 21.98
C GLY A 739 7.11 81.51 21.76
N LEU A 740 7.55 82.54 22.48
CA LEU A 740 6.92 83.86 22.51
C LEU A 740 7.97 84.96 22.56
N THR A 741 7.77 85.99 21.75
CA THR A 741 8.43 87.29 21.92
C THR A 741 7.47 88.26 22.58
N VAL A 742 7.93 88.91 23.65
CA VAL A 742 7.22 89.97 24.35
C VAL A 742 8.02 91.26 24.19
N ASN A 743 7.42 92.24 23.51
CA ASN A 743 7.93 93.60 23.48
C ASN A 743 7.24 94.39 24.60
N GLY A 744 8.04 94.91 25.53
CA GLY A 744 7.56 95.68 26.67
C GLY A 744 6.74 96.88 26.25
N VAL A 745 7.38 97.72 25.43
CA VAL A 745 6.76 98.88 24.81
C VAL A 745 7.24 99.01 23.36
N HIS A 746 6.30 99.10 22.42
CA HIS A 746 6.56 99.37 21.02
C HIS A 746 5.96 100.73 20.64
N ILE A 747 6.83 101.72 20.41
CA ILE A 747 6.44 103.08 20.02
C ILE A 747 6.48 103.18 18.51
N VAL A 748 5.32 103.43 17.90
CA VAL A 748 5.16 103.61 16.46
C VAL A 748 4.66 105.02 16.18
N VAL A 749 5.47 105.80 15.49
CA VAL A 749 5.14 107.13 14.98
C VAL A 749 5.35 107.10 13.46
N PRO A 750 4.25 107.05 12.67
CA PRO A 750 4.34 107.08 11.22
C PRO A 750 5.06 108.33 10.70
N PRO A 751 5.65 108.29 9.48
CA PRO A 751 6.32 109.45 8.89
C PRO A 751 5.39 110.67 8.80
N THR A 752 5.64 111.67 9.65
CA THR A 752 4.84 112.90 9.73
C THR A 752 5.79 114.08 9.81
N LEU A 753 5.71 115.01 8.84
CA LEU A 753 6.53 116.24 8.79
C LEU A 753 8.06 116.00 8.96
N GLY A 754 8.58 114.90 8.40
CA GLY A 754 10.02 114.58 8.46
C GLY A 754 10.48 113.88 9.75
N VAL A 755 9.54 113.52 10.64
CA VAL A 755 9.79 112.80 11.89
C VAL A 755 9.10 111.43 11.86
N SER A 756 9.79 110.38 12.33
CA SER A 756 9.22 109.04 12.52
C SER A 756 9.96 108.27 13.60
N ALA A 757 9.28 107.36 14.29
CA ALA A 757 9.88 106.46 15.26
C ALA A 757 9.25 105.08 15.17
N ASP A 758 10.07 104.05 15.25
CA ASP A 758 9.67 102.65 15.38
C ASP A 758 10.65 102.04 16.38
N LEU A 759 10.29 102.08 17.65
CA LEU A 759 11.20 101.77 18.77
C LEU A 759 10.60 100.69 19.65
N VAL A 760 11.35 99.62 19.88
CA VAL A 760 11.03 98.57 20.83
C VAL A 760 11.88 98.76 22.08
N LEU A 761 11.20 98.78 23.23
CA LEU A 761 11.78 98.91 24.57
C LEU A 761 11.50 97.62 25.33
N ALA A 762 12.53 97.08 25.97
CA ALA A 762 12.52 95.84 26.74
C ALA A 762 11.87 94.68 25.97
N SER A 763 12.60 94.10 25.02
CA SER A 763 12.15 92.91 24.29
C SER A 763 12.73 91.64 24.92
N ALA A 764 11.88 90.63 25.06
CA ALA A 764 12.25 89.33 25.61
C ALA A 764 11.61 88.20 24.79
N THR A 765 12.43 87.29 24.27
CA THR A 765 12.02 86.12 23.49
C THR A 765 12.47 84.85 24.21
N SER A 766 11.55 83.91 24.41
CA SER A 766 11.83 82.61 25.03
C SER A 766 11.15 81.49 24.23
N ASP A 767 11.90 80.43 23.93
CA ASP A 767 11.42 79.29 23.13
C ASP A 767 11.97 77.96 23.66
N ILE A 768 11.27 76.88 23.33
CA ILE A 768 11.65 75.50 23.61
C ILE A 768 11.24 74.60 22.44
N HIS A 769 12.10 73.66 22.08
CA HIS A 769 11.89 72.72 20.96
C HIS A 769 11.99 71.28 21.44
N HIS A 770 11.39 70.35 20.69
CA HIS A 770 11.42 68.89 20.98
C HIS A 770 10.96 68.50 22.39
N CYS A 771 9.88 69.13 22.87
CA CYS A 771 9.22 68.72 24.11
C CYS A 771 8.84 67.24 24.11
N ARG A 772 9.01 66.61 25.26
CA ARG A 772 8.74 65.19 25.50
C ARG A 772 7.26 64.85 25.57
#